data_AF-A0A061A8B2-F1
#
_entry.id   AF-A0A061A8B2-F1
#
_cell.length_a   1.000
_cell.length_b   1.000
_cell.length_c   1.000
_cell.angle_alpha   90.00
_cell.angle_beta   90.00
_cell.angle_gamma   90.00
#
_symmetry.space_group_name_H-M   'P 1'
#
loop_
_entity.id
_entity.type
_entity.pdbx_description
1 polymer ?
#
loop_
_entity_poly.entity_id
_entity_poly.type
_entity_poly.pdbx_seq_one_letter_code
_entity_poly.pdbx_strand_id
1 'polypeptide(L)'
;MSHRSLPLGRRRFLHLAGLTGALAALPPLTGAVSAHAAQGRTDPPPDAVAATYLRVLLDHTRWSETQWDEAQGHYRAKDFGFAVVLGNAVLLTHGSYDAERAGTDRETLERRTLATIRHFAASNRLTGGDEWGRTLFFDTTFQSYFVLAARLLWKDLDTATRRDVETIVREQAAYTTSLGSGDDPASGDWTPNGLSGGHVGDTKLEEMGLYAQTLAPALAWAHDDHRAADWATWYGIWSRNEAGLPPADLANPARVDGVAVSENTARNLYDTFIVENHGSFGPHYQEELWRTSGRNAAHFLAAGRPLPQVLARQPNAQPLWRTLLGVMSDAGEPLMPMVDDRQHLYGRDVIPLAFLSQVMRDGAAARAEQELAARLEAYQQYPPEHRMAKFSGEPKYEPEARAEIAISYLLHVWAAESGRPVKALSRDELFARASGVTDFGTGPGLVSHQSRTAWAGAVTKPGFVKFAWQPDHDDWLFRLSGATPMFLPTTAAKVQGRTVRVYESPRDGFDGSATLLRLDGGWAGFATLPTGSIVYASGGTADAEGHLEVHNLTMPGMPGLDGARTYHFEEGEATVRARDTSAETPAGRVDDLGFTPTTVRHVRMLGVRPDPAYGYSLYAFEARDGAQGADLARGGSATASSADAGKGAPLAVDGDSATRWAVSKADRPRADSWLAVDLGAERRIDRVTLRWESAAGRAYRVQGSTDGRDWRDLATGPRPAVSSRGGWLDVDGRAGLVVRDGRNPIGVYDDKIVLGDGPAAPLLVEGFPGTSAGELRAIARRTAPTAEATEVRTTLTDGHLTLFNLSGESVRTRITIPRTGTDTVVFEGTQRLTADGTSFEAALPAATAVVLAPRFTLTPLTSRGLPSGLRVQVVDGATVRLSGASCALRVRAQGRSSVAVVDADRTITVVLDGAAAHPHDDLALGRTVFPTSPLPEGMSDPAAAVDGDAHTAWRPGARGRMVVDLGAARPVRLVETEWTAGTAPGAKVGFSTDGITYRDAGTLTGRGRVRRLTASETARYVSLEVDGSAHAAVPRLRRLTVR
;
A
#
# COMPACT_ATOMS: atom_id res chain seq x y z
N MET A 1 -45.31 -6.81 51.17
CA MET A 1 -44.66 -7.62 52.22
C MET A 1 -43.15 -7.47 52.16
N SER A 2 -42.62 -6.58 53.03
CA SER A 2 -41.40 -6.75 53.84
C SER A 2 -40.06 -6.63 53.11
N HIS A 3 -39.46 -5.42 53.08
CA HIS A 3 -38.30 -4.99 53.92
C HIS A 3 -36.96 -5.49 53.34
N ARG A 4 -35.84 -4.76 53.26
CA ARG A 4 -35.42 -3.39 53.55
C ARG A 4 -33.94 -3.30 53.08
N SER A 5 -33.48 -2.10 52.69
CA SER A 5 -32.14 -1.49 52.91
C SER A 5 -30.81 -2.12 52.41
N LEU A 6 -30.08 -1.29 51.64
CA LEU A 6 -28.60 -1.09 51.52
C LEU A 6 -27.84 -1.20 52.88
N PRO A 7 -26.47 -1.32 52.99
CA PRO A 7 -25.45 -0.62 52.17
C PRO A 7 -24.02 -1.23 52.02
N LEU A 8 -23.19 -0.45 51.31
CA LEU A 8 -21.73 -0.39 51.18
C LEU A 8 -20.88 -0.66 52.45
N GLY A 9 -19.64 -1.12 52.24
CA GLY A 9 -18.48 -0.38 52.80
C GLY A 9 -17.34 -1.16 53.47
N ARG A 10 -16.22 -1.28 52.74
CA ARG A 10 -14.81 -1.03 53.13
C ARG A 10 -14.33 -1.39 54.56
N ARG A 11 -13.23 -2.17 54.54
CA ARG A 11 -11.96 -1.99 55.27
C ARG A 11 -11.83 -2.49 56.72
N ARG A 12 -10.75 -3.28 56.88
CA ARG A 12 -9.89 -3.52 58.05
C ARG A 12 -10.30 -4.66 58.99
N PHE A 13 -9.61 -5.79 58.84
CA PHE A 13 -8.75 -6.22 59.95
C PHE A 13 -7.42 -6.74 59.40
N LEU A 14 -6.36 -6.12 59.89
CA LEU A 14 -4.95 -6.27 59.56
C LEU A 14 -4.34 -7.47 60.31
N HIS A 15 -3.34 -8.13 59.68
CA HIS A 15 -2.06 -8.62 60.27
C HIS A 15 -2.15 -9.65 61.42
N LEU A 16 -1.27 -10.63 61.63
CA LEU A 16 0.17 -10.76 61.37
C LEU A 16 0.58 -12.22 61.73
N ALA A 17 1.60 -12.75 61.03
CA ALA A 17 2.53 -13.82 61.43
C ALA A 17 1.97 -15.24 61.71
N GLY A 18 2.55 -16.34 61.24
CA GLY A 18 3.80 -16.58 60.53
C GLY A 18 4.33 -17.96 60.90
N LEU A 19 4.81 -18.73 59.89
CA LEU A 19 5.79 -19.85 59.97
C LEU A 19 5.35 -21.09 60.80
N THR A 20 5.43 -22.35 60.37
CA THR A 20 6.29 -23.11 59.45
C THR A 20 5.66 -24.50 59.28
N GLY A 21 5.87 -25.19 58.15
CA GLY A 21 5.57 -26.62 58.04
C GLY A 21 5.44 -27.13 56.60
N ALA A 22 6.57 -27.40 55.97
CA ALA A 22 6.65 -28.09 54.69
C ALA A 22 6.16 -29.54 54.81
N LEU A 23 5.34 -29.98 53.83
CA LEU A 23 5.41 -31.33 53.27
C LEU A 23 4.68 -31.32 51.92
N ALA A 24 5.46 -31.64 50.88
CA ALA A 24 5.04 -31.72 49.50
C ALA A 24 4.02 -32.85 49.29
N ALA A 25 2.96 -32.55 48.53
CA ALA A 25 2.16 -33.54 47.85
C ALA A 25 2.09 -33.13 46.38
N LEU A 26 2.98 -33.73 45.58
CA LEU A 26 2.91 -33.75 44.12
C LEU A 26 1.63 -34.50 43.70
N PRO A 27 0.80 -33.98 42.78
CA PRO A 27 -0.11 -34.84 42.04
C PRO A 27 0.67 -35.63 40.98
N PRO A 28 0.26 -36.86 40.65
CA PRO A 28 1.04 -37.75 39.81
C PRO A 28 1.12 -37.22 38.38
N LEU A 29 2.35 -37.02 37.92
CA LEU A 29 2.71 -37.09 36.51
C LEU A 29 2.59 -38.56 36.10
N THR A 30 1.62 -38.87 35.24
CA THR A 30 1.63 -39.94 34.22
C THR A 30 0.23 -40.07 33.64
N GLY A 31 -0.11 -39.14 32.76
CA GLY A 31 -1.02 -39.43 31.64
C GLY A 31 -0.20 -39.20 30.39
N ALA A 32 0.10 -40.27 29.64
CA ALA A 32 0.58 -40.11 28.28
C ALA A 32 -0.50 -39.30 27.54
N VAL A 33 -0.23 -38.01 27.30
CA VAL A 33 -1.10 -37.19 26.47
C VAL A 33 -0.92 -37.74 25.07
N SER A 34 -1.82 -38.63 24.66
CA SER A 34 -1.99 -38.96 23.27
C SER A 34 -2.17 -37.64 22.52
N ALA A 35 -1.35 -37.42 21.50
CA ALA A 35 -1.57 -36.35 20.52
C ALA A 35 -3.05 -36.35 20.16
N HIS A 36 -3.68 -35.17 20.12
CA HIS A 36 -5.03 -35.03 19.56
C HIS A 36 -4.95 -35.36 18.06
N ALA A 37 -4.94 -36.64 17.74
CA ALA A 37 -5.06 -37.15 16.39
C ALA A 37 -6.48 -36.84 15.92
N ALA A 38 -6.60 -35.96 14.93
CA ALA A 38 -7.89 -35.63 14.33
C ALA A 38 -8.54 -36.92 13.77
N GLN A 39 -9.58 -37.42 14.45
CA GLN A 39 -10.65 -38.11 13.75
C GLN A 39 -11.17 -37.15 12.68
N GLY A 40 -11.53 -37.64 11.48
CA GLY A 40 -12.00 -36.74 10.41
C GLY A 40 -13.15 -35.89 10.93
N ARG A 41 -12.92 -34.58 11.10
CA ARG A 41 -13.90 -33.67 11.67
C ARG A 41 -14.82 -33.24 10.55
N THR A 42 -16.06 -33.67 10.64
CA THR A 42 -17.14 -33.22 9.74
C THR A 42 -17.79 -31.93 10.24
N ASP A 43 -17.21 -31.29 11.27
CA ASP A 43 -17.66 -30.01 11.79
C ASP A 43 -17.70 -28.98 10.65
N PRO A 44 -18.77 -28.18 10.54
CA PRO A 44 -18.83 -27.11 9.56
C PRO A 44 -17.72 -26.07 9.86
N PRO A 45 -17.28 -25.30 8.84
CA PRO A 45 -16.34 -24.20 9.04
C PRO A 45 -16.82 -23.26 10.16
N PRO A 46 -15.91 -22.75 11.01
CA PRO A 46 -16.28 -21.98 12.20
C PRO A 46 -16.91 -20.61 11.89
N ASP A 47 -16.66 -20.06 10.71
CA ASP A 47 -17.21 -18.79 10.24
C ASP A 47 -17.20 -18.69 8.70
N ALA A 48 -17.71 -17.57 8.19
CA ALA A 48 -17.85 -17.32 6.75
C ALA A 48 -16.51 -17.23 6.01
N VAL A 49 -15.46 -16.67 6.63
CA VAL A 49 -14.13 -16.55 6.02
C VAL A 49 -13.51 -17.93 5.86
N ALA A 50 -13.52 -18.73 6.94
CA ALA A 50 -13.08 -20.12 6.90
C ALA A 50 -13.88 -20.96 5.89
N ALA A 51 -15.19 -20.71 5.77
CA ALA A 51 -16.02 -21.37 4.77
C ALA A 51 -15.58 -21.03 3.34
N THR A 52 -15.19 -19.79 3.07
CA THR A 52 -14.65 -19.38 1.77
C THR A 52 -13.30 -20.03 1.49
N TYR A 53 -12.37 -20.04 2.46
CA TYR A 53 -11.09 -20.72 2.29
C TYR A 53 -11.25 -22.21 1.95
N LEU A 54 -12.17 -22.91 2.63
CA LEU A 54 -12.45 -24.33 2.32
C LEU A 54 -12.96 -24.52 0.89
N ARG A 55 -13.87 -23.65 0.43
CA ARG A 55 -14.43 -23.64 -0.93
C ARG A 55 -13.35 -23.36 -2.00
N VAL A 56 -12.49 -22.39 -1.74
CA VAL A 56 -11.34 -22.04 -2.61
C VAL A 56 -10.34 -23.19 -2.71
N LEU A 57 -10.05 -23.89 -1.60
CA LEU A 57 -9.21 -25.10 -1.59
C LEU A 57 -9.82 -26.23 -2.41
N LEU A 58 -11.14 -26.45 -2.30
CA LEU A 58 -11.86 -27.43 -3.10
C LEU A 58 -11.70 -27.12 -4.59
N ASP A 59 -12.03 -25.92 -5.04
CA ASP A 59 -11.88 -25.52 -6.45
C ASP A 59 -10.44 -25.64 -6.96
N HIS A 60 -9.46 -25.22 -6.15
CA HIS A 60 -8.06 -25.27 -6.53
C HIS A 60 -7.55 -26.73 -6.67
N THR A 61 -8.29 -27.72 -6.16
CA THR A 61 -7.94 -29.13 -6.33
C THR A 61 -7.89 -29.50 -7.81
N ARG A 62 -8.73 -28.88 -8.66
CA ARG A 62 -8.69 -29.07 -10.12
C ARG A 62 -7.34 -28.68 -10.72
N TRP A 63 -6.70 -27.63 -10.20
CA TRP A 63 -5.34 -27.28 -10.59
C TRP A 63 -4.32 -28.21 -9.94
N SER A 64 -4.42 -28.52 -8.64
CA SER A 64 -3.40 -29.35 -7.97
C SER A 64 -3.34 -30.78 -8.52
N GLU A 65 -4.46 -31.34 -8.96
CA GLU A 65 -4.50 -32.66 -9.62
C GLU A 65 -3.75 -32.66 -10.96
N THR A 66 -3.56 -31.50 -11.62
CA THR A 66 -2.69 -31.41 -12.81
C THR A 66 -1.21 -31.60 -12.49
N GLN A 67 -0.83 -31.50 -11.20
CA GLN A 67 0.52 -31.74 -10.72
C GLN A 67 0.78 -33.23 -10.43
N TRP A 68 -0.25 -34.08 -10.46
CA TRP A 68 -0.08 -35.52 -10.29
C TRP A 68 0.64 -36.11 -11.50
N ASP A 69 1.70 -36.87 -11.27
CA ASP A 69 2.40 -37.60 -12.31
C ASP A 69 2.04 -39.10 -12.21
N GLU A 70 1.24 -39.58 -13.15
CA GLU A 70 0.80 -40.98 -13.17
C GLU A 70 1.95 -41.97 -13.33
N ALA A 71 3.05 -41.58 -13.99
CA ALA A 71 4.19 -42.48 -14.20
C ALA A 71 5.05 -42.58 -12.94
N GLN A 72 5.17 -41.49 -12.18
CA GLN A 72 5.96 -41.45 -10.94
C GLN A 72 5.15 -41.87 -9.71
N GLY A 73 3.82 -41.77 -9.75
CA GLY A 73 2.95 -42.15 -8.64
C GLY A 73 2.99 -41.18 -7.46
N HIS A 74 3.35 -39.92 -7.70
CA HIS A 74 3.33 -38.82 -6.74
C HIS A 74 3.12 -37.47 -7.46
N TYR A 75 2.78 -36.42 -6.71
CA TYR A 75 2.82 -35.05 -7.25
C TYR A 75 4.25 -34.63 -7.59
N ARG A 76 4.43 -33.79 -8.61
CA ARG A 76 5.74 -33.43 -9.16
C ARG A 76 6.64 -32.64 -8.19
N ALA A 77 7.95 -32.88 -8.28
CA ALA A 77 8.96 -32.10 -7.56
C ALA A 77 9.17 -30.69 -8.12
N LYS A 78 9.01 -30.52 -9.43
CA LYS A 78 9.18 -29.24 -10.13
C LYS A 78 8.32 -28.16 -9.48
N ASP A 79 8.93 -27.00 -9.23
CA ASP A 79 8.28 -25.84 -8.60
C ASP A 79 7.58 -26.20 -7.27
N PHE A 80 8.10 -27.20 -6.55
CA PHE A 80 7.53 -27.73 -5.30
C PHE A 80 6.07 -28.18 -5.44
N GLY A 81 5.67 -28.70 -6.60
CA GLY A 81 4.31 -29.20 -6.86
C GLY A 81 3.81 -30.21 -5.81
N PHE A 82 4.71 -30.95 -5.16
CA PHE A 82 4.38 -31.86 -4.06
C PHE A 82 3.85 -31.18 -2.80
N ALA A 83 4.11 -29.89 -2.59
CA ALA A 83 3.67 -29.17 -1.40
C ALA A 83 2.15 -28.92 -1.35
N VAL A 84 1.41 -29.22 -2.43
CA VAL A 84 -0.06 -29.18 -2.46
C VAL A 84 -0.72 -30.09 -1.42
N VAL A 85 0.04 -31.04 -0.86
CA VAL A 85 -0.39 -31.99 0.17
C VAL A 85 -0.94 -31.34 1.43
N LEU A 86 -0.54 -30.11 1.81
CA LEU A 86 -1.11 -29.45 2.99
C LEU A 86 -2.57 -29.06 2.78
N GLY A 87 -2.89 -28.46 1.63
CA GLY A 87 -4.28 -28.16 1.27
C GLY A 87 -5.13 -29.43 1.18
N ASN A 88 -4.56 -30.51 0.62
CA ASN A 88 -5.23 -31.81 0.56
C ASN A 88 -5.47 -32.39 1.97
N ALA A 89 -4.47 -32.33 2.85
CA ALA A 89 -4.58 -32.82 4.22
C ALA A 89 -5.70 -32.08 4.97
N VAL A 90 -5.83 -30.76 4.81
CA VAL A 90 -6.95 -30.00 5.38
C VAL A 90 -8.30 -30.51 4.86
N LEU A 91 -8.47 -30.65 3.54
CA LEU A 91 -9.71 -31.18 2.94
C LEU A 91 -10.04 -32.61 3.38
N LEU A 92 -9.03 -33.43 3.66
CA LEU A 92 -9.19 -34.82 4.10
C LEU A 92 -9.48 -34.96 5.60
N THR A 93 -9.17 -33.94 6.40
CA THR A 93 -9.28 -34.00 7.87
C THR A 93 -10.32 -33.06 8.47
N HIS A 94 -10.73 -32.01 7.74
CA HIS A 94 -11.63 -30.97 8.21
C HIS A 94 -12.74 -30.65 7.20
N GLY A 95 -13.92 -30.32 7.73
CA GLY A 95 -15.07 -29.90 6.94
C GLY A 95 -15.69 -31.03 6.11
N SER A 96 -16.66 -30.67 5.27
CA SER A 96 -17.27 -31.57 4.30
C SER A 96 -16.50 -31.56 2.98
N TYR A 97 -16.21 -32.74 2.42
CA TYR A 97 -15.55 -32.88 1.13
C TYR A 97 -16.58 -32.91 -0.02
N ASP A 98 -16.43 -32.01 -0.98
CA ASP A 98 -17.25 -31.93 -2.20
C ASP A 98 -16.45 -32.40 -3.42
N ALA A 99 -16.72 -33.63 -3.88
CA ALA A 99 -16.01 -34.24 -4.99
C ALA A 99 -16.34 -33.59 -6.34
N GLU A 100 -17.56 -33.05 -6.50
CA GLU A 100 -17.96 -32.37 -7.74
C GLU A 100 -17.16 -31.08 -7.88
N ARG A 101 -17.09 -30.29 -6.81
CA ARG A 101 -16.29 -29.06 -6.80
C ARG A 101 -14.79 -29.35 -6.99
N ALA A 102 -14.26 -30.32 -6.25
CA ALA A 102 -12.85 -30.70 -6.31
C ALA A 102 -12.41 -31.32 -7.65
N GLY A 103 -13.33 -31.91 -8.41
CA GLY A 103 -13.02 -32.59 -9.68
C GLY A 103 -12.31 -33.94 -9.52
N THR A 104 -12.26 -34.49 -8.30
CA THR A 104 -11.69 -35.80 -7.97
C THR A 104 -12.41 -36.36 -6.74
N ASP A 105 -12.46 -37.69 -6.59
CA ASP A 105 -13.07 -38.30 -5.42
C ASP A 105 -12.12 -38.29 -4.21
N ARG A 106 -12.70 -38.34 -3.01
CA ARG A 106 -11.96 -38.25 -1.74
C ARG A 106 -10.91 -39.35 -1.59
N GLU A 107 -11.23 -40.59 -1.99
CA GLU A 107 -10.34 -41.74 -1.84
C GLU A 107 -9.13 -41.63 -2.77
N THR A 108 -9.34 -41.17 -4.00
CA THR A 108 -8.27 -40.87 -4.95
C THR A 108 -7.36 -39.76 -4.42
N LEU A 109 -7.92 -38.66 -3.93
CA LEU A 109 -7.13 -37.56 -3.35
C LEU A 109 -6.30 -38.04 -2.15
N GLU A 110 -6.89 -38.85 -1.27
CA GLU A 110 -6.23 -39.43 -0.09
C GLU A 110 -5.07 -40.33 -0.50
N ARG A 111 -5.30 -41.30 -1.39
CA ARG A 111 -4.28 -42.22 -1.89
C ARG A 111 -3.10 -41.48 -2.51
N ARG A 112 -3.35 -40.49 -3.38
CA ARG A 112 -2.32 -39.67 -4.05
C ARG A 112 -1.53 -38.81 -3.06
N THR A 113 -2.22 -38.25 -2.06
CA THR A 113 -1.60 -37.43 -1.01
C THR A 113 -0.68 -38.26 -0.12
N LEU A 114 -1.13 -39.42 0.35
CA LEU A 114 -0.31 -40.33 1.17
C LEU A 114 0.88 -40.90 0.40
N ALA A 115 0.71 -41.24 -0.88
CA ALA A 115 1.80 -41.70 -1.74
C ALA A 115 2.89 -40.62 -1.90
N THR A 116 2.47 -39.36 -2.10
CA THR A 116 3.39 -38.22 -2.20
C THR A 116 4.13 -37.97 -0.89
N ILE A 117 3.44 -38.01 0.26
CA ILE A 117 4.08 -37.84 1.58
C ILE A 117 5.12 -38.95 1.82
N ARG A 118 4.79 -40.21 1.49
CA ARG A 118 5.74 -41.32 1.61
C ARG A 118 7.00 -41.11 0.78
N HIS A 119 6.84 -40.74 -0.50
CA HIS A 119 7.98 -40.52 -1.41
C HIS A 119 8.88 -39.39 -0.93
N PHE A 120 8.31 -38.19 -0.72
CA PHE A 120 9.11 -37.00 -0.36
C PHE A 120 9.65 -37.05 1.08
N ALA A 121 9.07 -37.83 2.00
CA ALA A 121 9.70 -38.07 3.30
C ALA A 121 11.00 -38.89 3.13
N ALA A 122 10.97 -39.94 2.30
CA ALA A 122 12.12 -40.81 2.06
C ALA A 122 13.20 -40.16 1.16
N SER A 123 12.81 -39.31 0.21
CA SER A 123 13.73 -38.67 -0.74
C SER A 123 14.38 -37.37 -0.23
N ASN A 124 14.03 -36.93 0.98
CA ASN A 124 14.63 -35.74 1.59
C ASN A 124 16.11 -35.97 1.96
N ARG A 125 16.95 -34.95 1.75
CA ARG A 125 18.40 -35.02 2.03
C ARG A 125 18.75 -35.25 3.50
N LEU A 126 17.84 -34.91 4.42
CA LEU A 126 18.03 -35.13 5.85
C LEU A 126 17.71 -36.57 6.29
N THR A 127 16.98 -37.34 5.47
CA THR A 127 16.64 -38.75 5.71
C THR A 127 17.52 -39.72 4.92
N GLY A 128 18.49 -39.19 4.17
CA GLY A 128 19.43 -39.97 3.35
C GLY A 128 19.08 -40.02 1.87
N GLY A 129 18.03 -39.32 1.43
CA GLY A 129 17.72 -39.10 0.01
C GLY A 129 18.57 -38.01 -0.64
N ASP A 130 18.28 -37.66 -1.88
CA ASP A 130 19.03 -36.71 -2.69
C ASP A 130 18.16 -35.67 -3.43
N GLU A 131 16.83 -35.79 -3.38
CA GLU A 131 15.91 -35.02 -4.21
C GLU A 131 15.71 -33.58 -3.72
N TRP A 132 15.43 -33.38 -2.43
CA TRP A 132 15.03 -32.08 -1.87
C TRP A 132 15.36 -31.92 -0.38
N GLY A 133 15.21 -30.72 0.17
CA GLY A 133 15.36 -30.44 1.60
C GLY A 133 16.78 -30.05 2.01
N ARG A 134 16.95 -29.76 3.31
CA ARG A 134 18.17 -29.24 3.96
C ARG A 134 18.51 -27.78 3.67
N THR A 135 18.44 -27.32 2.42
CA THR A 135 18.70 -25.92 2.05
C THR A 135 17.74 -25.00 2.79
N LEU A 136 18.19 -23.85 3.30
CA LEU A 136 17.30 -22.97 4.06
C LEU A 136 16.32 -22.24 3.14
N PHE A 137 16.83 -21.45 2.19
CA PHE A 137 15.99 -20.68 1.29
C PHE A 137 15.28 -21.60 0.28
N PHE A 138 14.01 -21.28 -0.03
CA PHE A 138 13.02 -22.13 -0.73
C PHE A 138 12.63 -23.41 0.01
N ASP A 139 13.56 -24.35 0.22
CA ASP A 139 13.24 -25.72 0.66
C ASP A 139 12.52 -25.74 2.04
N THR A 140 12.94 -24.91 3.00
CA THR A 140 12.36 -24.98 4.36
C THR A 140 10.93 -24.48 4.47
N THR A 141 10.51 -23.55 3.62
CA THR A 141 9.11 -23.11 3.55
C THR A 141 8.22 -24.27 3.12
N PHE A 142 8.60 -24.99 2.07
CA PHE A 142 7.86 -26.17 1.63
C PHE A 142 7.99 -27.34 2.61
N GLN A 143 9.13 -27.47 3.29
CA GLN A 143 9.32 -28.46 4.35
C GLN A 143 8.39 -28.22 5.55
N SER A 144 8.19 -26.96 5.92
CA SER A 144 7.22 -26.55 6.95
C SER A 144 5.80 -27.03 6.59
N TYR A 145 5.34 -26.73 5.38
CA TYR A 145 4.03 -27.19 4.89
C TYR A 145 3.92 -28.71 4.82
N PHE A 146 4.95 -29.37 4.32
CA PHE A 146 5.03 -30.82 4.21
C PHE A 146 4.92 -31.50 5.57
N VAL A 147 5.69 -31.04 6.56
CA VAL A 147 5.65 -31.57 7.93
C VAL A 147 4.27 -31.36 8.54
N LEU A 148 3.66 -30.19 8.35
CA LEU A 148 2.32 -29.92 8.87
C LEU A 148 1.28 -30.86 8.23
N ALA A 149 1.34 -31.08 6.91
CA ALA A 149 0.48 -32.02 6.20
C ALA A 149 0.61 -33.45 6.74
N ALA A 150 1.85 -33.92 6.92
CA ALA A 150 2.13 -35.23 7.48
C ALA A 150 1.60 -35.38 8.92
N ARG A 151 1.69 -34.32 9.74
CA ARG A 151 1.16 -34.30 11.11
C ARG A 151 -0.37 -34.31 11.16
N LEU A 152 -1.05 -33.68 10.21
CA LEU A 152 -2.52 -33.78 10.11
C LEU A 152 -2.99 -35.19 9.72
N LEU A 153 -2.23 -35.88 8.88
CA LEU A 153 -2.51 -37.26 8.43
C LEU A 153 -1.74 -38.34 9.23
N TRP A 154 -1.23 -37.99 10.41
CA TRP A 154 -0.22 -38.79 11.12
C TRP A 154 -0.62 -40.25 11.38
N LYS A 155 -1.90 -40.50 11.62
CA LYS A 155 -2.45 -41.83 11.90
C LYS A 155 -2.49 -42.75 10.67
N ASP A 156 -2.50 -42.16 9.48
CA ASP A 156 -2.64 -42.83 8.19
C ASP A 156 -1.26 -43.11 7.53
N LEU A 157 -0.18 -42.62 8.15
CA LEU A 157 1.20 -42.83 7.72
C LEU A 157 1.80 -44.12 8.31
N ASP A 158 2.54 -44.84 7.48
CA ASP A 158 3.32 -46.00 7.94
C ASP A 158 4.48 -45.60 8.87
N THR A 159 5.03 -46.58 9.59
CA THR A 159 6.08 -46.33 10.59
C THR A 159 7.36 -45.77 9.97
N ALA A 160 7.72 -46.16 8.75
CA ALA A 160 8.90 -45.66 8.08
C ALA A 160 8.74 -44.17 7.74
N THR A 161 7.62 -43.80 7.13
CA THR A 161 7.29 -42.41 6.78
C THR A 161 7.25 -41.52 8.02
N ARG A 162 6.65 -41.99 9.13
CA ARG A 162 6.63 -41.22 10.39
C ARG A 162 8.03 -40.98 10.94
N ARG A 163 8.89 -41.99 10.94
CA ARG A 163 10.29 -41.85 11.35
C ARG A 163 11.02 -40.84 10.47
N ASP A 164 10.84 -40.93 9.16
CA ASP A 164 11.52 -40.05 8.21
C ASP A 164 11.06 -38.58 8.40
N VAL A 165 9.77 -38.32 8.62
CA VAL A 165 9.25 -36.99 8.98
C VAL A 165 9.82 -36.48 10.31
N GLU A 166 9.95 -37.34 11.33
CA GLU A 166 10.59 -36.96 12.60
C GLU A 166 12.08 -36.61 12.43
N THR A 167 12.79 -37.35 11.57
CA THR A 167 14.18 -37.06 11.21
C THR A 167 14.30 -35.72 10.48
N ILE A 168 13.43 -35.44 9.49
CA ILE A 168 13.39 -34.13 8.80
C ILE A 168 13.27 -32.99 9.82
N VAL A 169 12.35 -33.11 10.78
CA VAL A 169 12.13 -32.09 11.82
C VAL A 169 13.36 -31.87 12.69
N ARG A 170 13.95 -32.95 13.23
CA ARG A 170 15.08 -32.85 14.17
C ARG A 170 16.36 -32.39 13.47
N GLU A 171 16.64 -32.93 12.29
CA GLU A 171 17.91 -32.70 11.61
C GLU A 171 17.94 -31.38 10.82
N GLN A 172 16.79 -30.86 10.37
CA GLN A 172 16.73 -29.50 9.84
C GLN A 172 17.07 -28.47 10.93
N ALA A 173 16.47 -28.60 12.11
CA ALA A 173 16.74 -27.69 13.21
C ALA A 173 18.19 -27.79 13.71
N ALA A 174 18.75 -29.01 13.74
CA ALA A 174 20.16 -29.23 14.02
C ALA A 174 21.06 -28.57 12.98
N TYR A 175 20.73 -28.69 11.69
CA TYR A 175 21.47 -28.02 10.61
C TYR A 175 21.45 -26.50 10.78
N THR A 176 20.28 -25.88 10.90
CA THR A 176 20.18 -24.42 11.09
C THR A 176 20.92 -23.96 12.35
N THR A 177 20.81 -24.70 13.45
CA THR A 177 21.53 -24.37 14.70
C THR A 177 23.05 -24.47 14.55
N SER A 178 23.53 -25.41 13.74
CA SER A 178 24.96 -25.58 13.47
C SER A 178 25.58 -24.42 12.68
N LEU A 179 24.77 -23.67 11.92
CA LEU A 179 25.20 -22.46 11.23
C LEU A 179 25.47 -21.31 12.22
N GLY A 180 24.87 -21.34 13.41
CA GLY A 180 24.86 -20.22 14.34
C GLY A 180 24.28 -18.97 13.69
N SER A 181 25.04 -17.87 13.68
CA SER A 181 24.69 -16.63 12.97
C SER A 181 25.30 -16.57 11.56
N GLY A 182 25.82 -17.68 11.04
CA GLY A 182 26.41 -17.77 9.72
C GLY A 182 25.38 -18.01 8.62
N ASP A 183 25.78 -17.71 7.40
CA ASP A 183 24.97 -17.90 6.20
C ASP A 183 24.93 -19.37 5.78
N ASP A 184 23.80 -19.81 5.24
CA ASP A 184 23.65 -21.16 4.67
C ASP A 184 24.38 -21.22 3.32
N PRO A 185 25.46 -22.02 3.17
CA PRO A 185 26.19 -22.10 1.92
C PRO A 185 25.37 -22.68 0.76
N ALA A 186 24.26 -23.39 1.05
CA ALA A 186 23.37 -23.92 0.02
C ALA A 186 22.36 -22.89 -0.51
N SER A 187 22.15 -21.78 0.20
CA SER A 187 21.17 -20.74 -0.16
C SER A 187 21.72 -19.69 -1.14
N GLY A 188 23.01 -19.75 -1.49
CA GLY A 188 23.64 -18.79 -2.41
C GLY A 188 23.65 -17.37 -1.81
N ASP A 189 23.19 -16.38 -2.58
CA ASP A 189 23.13 -14.97 -2.14
C ASP A 189 21.92 -14.65 -1.24
N TRP A 190 21.03 -15.63 -1.01
CA TRP A 190 19.84 -15.47 -0.17
C TRP A 190 20.17 -15.73 1.30
N THR A 191 20.82 -14.76 1.94
CA THR A 191 21.35 -14.90 3.32
C THR A 191 20.98 -13.70 4.21
N PRO A 192 20.91 -13.87 5.55
CA PRO A 192 20.50 -12.81 6.47
C PRO A 192 21.58 -11.76 6.79
N ASN A 193 22.81 -11.90 6.25
CA ASN A 193 24.00 -11.16 6.68
C ASN A 193 24.28 -11.32 8.19
N GLY A 194 24.14 -12.55 8.69
CA GLY A 194 24.13 -12.85 10.11
C GLY A 194 23.14 -12.00 10.90
N LEU A 195 23.55 -11.47 12.06
CA LEU A 195 22.70 -10.59 12.90
C LEU A 195 22.83 -9.10 12.55
N SER A 196 23.51 -8.75 11.46
CA SER A 196 23.58 -7.34 11.02
C SER A 196 22.32 -6.92 10.27
N GLY A 197 21.76 -7.84 9.48
CA GLY A 197 20.60 -7.59 8.62
C GLY A 197 20.91 -6.73 7.39
N GLY A 198 19.90 -6.04 6.89
CA GLY A 198 19.97 -5.11 5.75
C GLY A 198 18.70 -4.27 5.67
N HIS A 199 18.77 -3.02 5.22
CA HIS A 199 17.57 -2.16 5.11
C HIS A 199 17.55 -1.25 3.88
N VAL A 200 18.72 -0.82 3.37
CA VAL A 200 18.80 -0.04 2.12
C VAL A 200 19.03 -1.00 0.97
N GLY A 201 18.21 -0.91 -0.07
CA GLY A 201 18.28 -1.79 -1.23
C GLY A 201 17.72 -3.19 -0.99
N ASP A 202 17.98 -3.78 0.17
CA ASP A 202 17.63 -5.18 0.43
C ASP A 202 17.44 -5.40 1.93
N THR A 203 16.21 -5.71 2.34
CA THR A 203 15.94 -6.05 3.74
C THR A 203 16.35 -7.47 4.02
N LYS A 204 16.74 -7.78 5.26
CA LYS A 204 16.97 -9.17 5.70
C LYS A 204 15.92 -9.70 6.66
N LEU A 205 14.77 -9.05 6.69
CA LEU A 205 13.63 -9.45 7.52
C LEU A 205 13.13 -10.86 7.13
N GLU A 206 12.93 -11.12 5.84
CA GLU A 206 12.43 -12.41 5.34
C GLU A 206 13.40 -13.55 5.66
N GLU A 207 14.69 -13.36 5.38
CA GLU A 207 15.71 -14.39 5.61
C GLU A 207 15.88 -14.72 7.09
N MET A 208 15.82 -13.72 7.99
CA MET A 208 15.82 -13.98 9.43
C MET A 208 14.57 -14.75 9.86
N GLY A 209 13.40 -14.42 9.29
CA GLY A 209 12.16 -15.17 9.51
C GLY A 209 12.29 -16.62 9.06
N LEU A 210 12.89 -16.88 7.89
CA LEU A 210 13.13 -18.23 7.39
C LEU A 210 14.04 -19.05 8.33
N TYR A 211 15.08 -18.45 8.89
CA TYR A 211 15.93 -19.11 9.90
C TYR A 211 15.16 -19.47 11.17
N ALA A 212 14.25 -18.60 11.63
CA ALA A 212 13.35 -18.92 12.73
C ALA A 212 12.37 -20.06 12.35
N GLN A 213 11.87 -20.03 11.11
CA GLN A 213 10.91 -21.00 10.60
C GLN A 213 11.43 -22.44 10.62
N THR A 214 12.72 -22.65 10.38
CA THR A 214 13.29 -24.00 10.39
C THR A 214 13.30 -24.65 11.78
N LEU A 215 13.27 -23.83 12.84
CA LEU A 215 13.35 -24.26 14.23
C LEU A 215 11.97 -24.50 14.85
N ALA A 216 10.93 -23.81 14.36
CA ALA A 216 9.57 -23.90 14.90
C ALA A 216 8.98 -25.33 14.90
N PRO A 217 9.08 -26.13 13.81
CA PRO A 217 8.60 -27.51 13.83
C PRO A 217 9.29 -28.37 14.90
N ALA A 218 10.59 -28.20 15.11
CA ALA A 218 11.33 -28.98 16.10
C ALA A 218 10.93 -28.60 17.53
N LEU A 219 10.73 -27.30 17.80
CA LEU A 219 10.21 -26.82 19.08
C LEU A 219 8.78 -27.26 19.37
N ALA A 220 7.95 -27.44 18.33
CA ALA A 220 6.58 -27.95 18.49
C ALA A 220 6.55 -29.47 18.70
N TRP A 221 7.26 -30.23 17.85
CA TRP A 221 7.08 -31.68 17.72
C TRP A 221 8.20 -32.54 18.32
N ALA A 222 9.37 -31.96 18.61
CA ALA A 222 10.55 -32.64 19.15
C ALA A 222 11.10 -31.93 20.40
N HIS A 223 10.21 -31.35 21.21
CA HIS A 223 10.56 -30.55 22.39
C HIS A 223 11.28 -31.32 23.51
N ASP A 224 11.31 -32.65 23.43
CA ASP A 224 12.00 -33.57 24.32
C ASP A 224 13.43 -33.91 23.86
N ASP A 225 13.85 -33.45 22.68
CA ASP A 225 15.21 -33.61 22.19
C ASP A 225 16.22 -32.90 23.11
N HIS A 226 17.36 -33.52 23.37
CA HIS A 226 18.45 -32.89 24.13
C HIS A 226 18.94 -31.56 23.54
N ARG A 227 18.73 -31.31 22.25
CA ARG A 227 19.08 -30.07 21.53
C ARG A 227 18.02 -28.96 21.64
N ALA A 228 16.85 -29.22 22.23
CA ALA A 228 15.72 -28.29 22.21
C ALA A 228 16.00 -26.93 22.86
N ALA A 229 16.88 -26.87 23.86
CA ALA A 229 17.28 -25.61 24.50
C ALA A 229 18.08 -24.70 23.55
N ASP A 230 18.97 -25.29 22.74
CA ASP A 230 19.75 -24.55 21.74
C ASP A 230 18.84 -24.05 20.61
N TRP A 231 17.90 -24.90 20.16
CA TRP A 231 16.89 -24.51 19.18
C TRP A 231 16.03 -23.34 19.67
N ALA A 232 15.60 -23.37 20.93
CA ALA A 232 14.78 -22.29 21.51
C ALA A 232 15.56 -20.97 21.60
N THR A 233 16.86 -21.06 21.93
CA THR A 233 17.76 -19.89 21.99
C THR A 233 17.89 -19.24 20.61
N TRP A 234 18.23 -20.02 19.58
CA TRP A 234 18.38 -19.51 18.22
C TRP A 234 17.07 -19.03 17.61
N TYR A 235 15.96 -19.74 17.86
CA TYR A 235 14.63 -19.31 17.43
C TYR A 235 14.30 -17.92 17.97
N GLY A 236 14.54 -17.68 19.26
CA GLY A 236 14.34 -16.39 19.89
C GLY A 236 15.27 -15.30 19.33
N ILE A 237 16.54 -15.62 19.05
CA ILE A 237 17.50 -14.66 18.46
C ILE A 237 17.01 -14.21 17.08
N TRP A 238 16.71 -15.15 16.18
CA TRP A 238 16.26 -14.82 14.83
C TRP A 238 14.93 -14.06 14.87
N SER A 239 13.93 -14.59 15.57
CA SER A 239 12.58 -14.01 15.60
C SER A 239 12.53 -12.58 16.17
N ARG A 240 13.36 -12.26 17.18
CA ARG A 240 13.39 -10.90 17.75
C ARG A 240 14.12 -9.90 16.85
N ASN A 241 15.03 -10.35 15.98
CA ASN A 241 15.85 -9.49 15.13
C ASN A 241 15.21 -9.23 13.74
N GLU A 242 14.18 -9.99 13.33
CA GLU A 242 13.47 -9.80 12.06
C GLU A 242 13.12 -8.33 11.78
N ALA A 243 12.51 -7.66 12.75
CA ALA A 243 12.11 -6.25 12.68
C ALA A 243 13.09 -5.30 13.41
N GLY A 244 14.38 -5.64 13.42
CA GLY A 244 15.41 -4.91 14.15
C GLY A 244 15.55 -3.45 13.69
N LEU A 245 15.52 -2.53 14.65
CA LEU A 245 15.79 -1.11 14.43
C LEU A 245 16.55 -0.56 15.66
N PRO A 246 17.88 -0.36 15.57
CA PRO A 246 18.69 -0.07 16.76
C PRO A 246 18.21 1.11 17.61
N PRO A 247 17.79 2.27 17.05
CA PRO A 247 17.23 3.37 17.86
C PRO A 247 15.98 3.00 18.67
N ALA A 248 15.12 2.14 18.13
CA ALA A 248 13.89 1.69 18.79
C ALA A 248 14.18 0.57 19.80
N ASP A 249 15.01 -0.41 19.41
CA ASP A 249 15.31 -1.59 20.21
C ASP A 249 16.12 -1.23 21.46
N LEU A 250 17.17 -0.42 21.33
CA LEU A 250 17.97 0.05 22.47
C LEU A 250 17.14 0.89 23.46
N ALA A 251 16.07 1.54 22.99
CA ALA A 251 15.14 2.27 23.82
C ALA A 251 14.10 1.37 24.51
N ASN A 252 14.07 0.07 24.20
CA ASN A 252 13.06 -0.87 24.68
C ASN A 252 13.63 -1.93 25.66
N PRO A 253 13.42 -1.76 26.98
CA PRO A 253 13.87 -2.72 27.99
C PRO A 253 12.88 -3.89 28.20
N ALA A 254 11.79 -3.98 27.42
CA ALA A 254 10.84 -5.08 27.54
C ALA A 254 11.53 -6.42 27.30
N ARG A 255 11.11 -7.47 28.02
CA ARG A 255 11.62 -8.84 27.84
C ARG A 255 10.63 -9.67 27.04
N VAL A 256 11.16 -10.43 26.08
CA VAL A 256 10.44 -11.37 25.22
C VAL A 256 11.21 -12.69 25.24
N ASP A 257 10.54 -13.76 25.70
CA ASP A 257 11.19 -15.06 25.96
C ASP A 257 12.42 -14.93 26.88
N GLY A 258 12.31 -14.08 27.90
CA GLY A 258 13.35 -13.85 28.91
C GLY A 258 14.48 -12.90 28.49
N VAL A 259 14.61 -12.55 27.22
CA VAL A 259 15.68 -11.69 26.67
C VAL A 259 15.16 -10.26 26.46
N ALA A 260 15.96 -9.24 26.76
CA ALA A 260 15.53 -7.85 26.55
C ALA A 260 15.56 -7.49 25.05
N VAL A 261 14.57 -6.73 24.58
CA VAL A 261 14.54 -6.23 23.19
C VAL A 261 15.78 -5.38 22.87
N SER A 262 16.30 -4.65 23.86
CA SER A 262 17.56 -3.90 23.75
C SER A 262 18.82 -4.74 23.50
N GLU A 263 18.73 -6.07 23.52
CA GLU A 263 19.83 -6.98 23.12
C GLU A 263 19.81 -7.31 21.62
N ASN A 264 18.78 -6.89 20.88
CA ASN A 264 18.74 -7.00 19.42
C ASN A 264 19.84 -6.16 18.76
N THR A 265 20.37 -6.64 17.64
CA THR A 265 21.51 -6.02 16.95
C THR A 265 21.27 -5.76 15.46
N ALA A 266 20.28 -6.41 14.87
CA ALA A 266 19.97 -6.25 13.45
C ALA A 266 19.41 -4.87 13.11
N ARG A 267 19.62 -4.44 11.86
CA ARG A 267 18.94 -3.30 11.27
C ARG A 267 18.27 -3.71 9.96
N ASN A 268 16.98 -3.99 10.04
CA ASN A 268 16.15 -4.37 8.88
C ASN A 268 15.18 -3.29 8.41
N LEU A 269 14.99 -2.25 9.22
CA LEU A 269 14.01 -1.20 8.96
C LEU A 269 14.67 0.16 8.70
N TYR A 270 13.99 0.99 7.90
CA TYR A 270 14.18 2.42 7.99
C TYR A 270 13.65 2.94 9.34
N ASP A 271 14.12 4.12 9.74
CA ASP A 271 13.67 4.83 10.94
C ASP A 271 12.17 5.21 10.91
N THR A 272 11.59 5.24 9.72
CA THR A 272 10.15 5.40 9.47
C THR A 272 9.37 4.08 9.48
N PHE A 273 10.00 2.96 9.86
CA PHE A 273 9.39 1.61 9.92
C PHE A 273 8.80 1.15 8.57
N ILE A 274 9.44 1.57 7.48
CA ILE A 274 9.17 1.05 6.14
C ILE A 274 10.30 0.09 5.74
N VAL A 275 9.94 -0.92 4.97
CA VAL A 275 10.85 -1.95 4.46
C VAL A 275 11.15 -1.70 2.99
N GLU A 276 12.44 -1.72 2.63
CA GLU A 276 12.88 -1.74 1.24
C GLU A 276 13.41 -3.14 0.90
N ASN A 277 12.96 -3.69 -0.22
CA ASN A 277 13.46 -4.94 -0.76
C ASN A 277 13.71 -4.82 -2.27
N HIS A 278 14.78 -5.45 -2.77
CA HIS A 278 15.22 -5.36 -4.17
C HIS A 278 15.19 -3.93 -4.78
N GLY A 279 15.58 -2.93 -3.99
CA GLY A 279 15.70 -1.52 -4.39
C GLY A 279 14.37 -0.77 -4.43
N SER A 280 13.32 -1.29 -3.79
CA SER A 280 11.97 -0.72 -3.83
C SER A 280 11.23 -0.87 -2.50
N PHE A 281 10.23 -0.02 -2.26
CA PHE A 281 9.28 -0.29 -1.18
C PHE A 281 8.54 -1.60 -1.46
N GLY A 282 8.75 -2.60 -0.62
CA GLY A 282 8.19 -3.94 -0.77
C GLY A 282 7.25 -4.27 0.40
N PRO A 283 6.02 -3.72 0.44
CA PRO A 283 5.12 -3.98 1.56
C PRO A 283 4.74 -5.46 1.69
N HIS A 284 4.71 -6.20 0.57
CA HIS A 284 4.55 -7.65 0.61
C HIS A 284 5.69 -8.36 1.37
N TYR A 285 6.93 -7.88 1.26
CA TYR A 285 8.07 -8.40 2.04
C TYR A 285 8.01 -7.95 3.51
N GLN A 286 7.39 -6.80 3.78
CA GLN A 286 7.13 -6.37 5.15
C GLN A 286 6.13 -7.30 5.86
N GLU A 287 5.19 -7.88 5.12
CA GLU A 287 4.25 -8.87 5.66
C GLU A 287 4.91 -10.18 6.08
N GLU A 288 6.15 -10.46 5.63
CA GLU A 288 6.85 -11.71 5.96
C GLU A 288 7.01 -11.93 7.47
N LEU A 289 7.05 -10.85 8.26
CA LEU A 289 7.04 -10.91 9.72
C LEU A 289 5.84 -11.70 10.25
N TRP A 290 4.66 -11.51 9.65
CA TRP A 290 3.44 -12.21 10.04
C TRP A 290 3.18 -13.46 9.22
N ARG A 291 3.64 -13.51 7.96
CA ARG A 291 3.57 -14.72 7.12
C ARG A 291 4.34 -15.85 7.79
N THR A 292 5.60 -15.62 8.11
CA THR A 292 6.47 -16.56 8.82
C THR A 292 5.89 -16.91 10.19
N SER A 293 5.37 -15.92 10.92
CA SER A 293 4.74 -16.17 12.22
C SER A 293 3.48 -17.02 12.14
N GLY A 294 2.66 -16.87 11.11
CA GLY A 294 1.51 -17.72 10.82
C GLY A 294 1.93 -19.17 10.56
N ARG A 295 2.96 -19.37 9.75
CA ARG A 295 3.56 -20.69 9.48
C ARG A 295 4.09 -21.33 10.77
N ASN A 296 4.83 -20.58 11.58
CA ASN A 296 5.38 -21.05 12.85
C ASN A 296 4.28 -21.40 13.86
N ALA A 297 3.31 -20.51 14.02
CA ALA A 297 2.18 -20.70 14.93
C ALA A 297 1.37 -21.96 14.58
N ALA A 298 1.21 -22.26 13.30
CA ALA A 298 0.48 -23.45 12.86
C ALA A 298 1.06 -24.75 13.43
N HIS A 299 2.39 -24.89 13.52
CA HIS A 299 3.00 -26.07 14.12
C HIS A 299 2.75 -26.18 15.63
N PHE A 300 2.88 -25.09 16.38
CA PHE A 300 2.62 -25.10 17.81
C PHE A 300 1.15 -25.37 18.13
N LEU A 301 0.22 -24.73 17.41
CA LEU A 301 -1.22 -24.91 17.60
C LEU A 301 -1.65 -26.33 17.23
N ALA A 302 -1.19 -26.87 16.10
CA ALA A 302 -1.43 -28.25 15.71
C ALA A 302 -0.88 -29.26 16.73
N ALA A 303 0.25 -28.95 17.38
CA ALA A 303 0.85 -29.78 18.43
C ALA A 303 0.17 -29.63 19.81
N GLY A 304 -0.82 -28.74 19.95
CA GLY A 304 -1.42 -28.41 21.25
C GLY A 304 -0.44 -27.74 22.23
N ARG A 305 0.56 -27.02 21.70
CA ARG A 305 1.62 -26.36 22.46
C ARG A 305 1.34 -24.86 22.59
N PRO A 306 1.71 -24.23 23.72
CA PRO A 306 1.71 -22.77 23.82
C PRO A 306 2.63 -22.12 22.79
N LEU A 307 2.20 -20.97 22.25
CA LEU A 307 3.03 -20.14 21.38
C LEU A 307 4.21 -19.53 22.18
N PRO A 308 5.45 -19.51 21.63
CA PRO A 308 6.54 -18.69 22.14
C PRO A 308 6.12 -17.21 22.26
N GLN A 309 6.64 -16.48 23.25
CA GLN A 309 6.22 -15.08 23.46
C GLN A 309 6.59 -14.21 22.27
N VAL A 310 7.70 -14.48 21.59
CA VAL A 310 8.13 -13.69 20.43
C VAL A 310 7.11 -13.66 19.29
N LEU A 311 6.29 -14.70 19.11
CA LEU A 311 5.22 -14.68 18.11
C LEU A 311 4.09 -13.72 18.47
N ALA A 312 3.80 -13.54 19.76
CA ALA A 312 2.71 -12.67 20.24
C ALA A 312 3.19 -11.30 20.76
N ARG A 313 4.51 -11.10 20.85
CA ARG A 313 5.18 -9.90 21.37
C ARG A 313 6.36 -9.52 20.49
N GLN A 314 6.11 -9.44 19.19
CA GLN A 314 7.10 -9.11 18.18
C GLN A 314 7.59 -7.65 18.35
N PRO A 315 8.90 -7.41 18.50
CA PRO A 315 9.48 -6.07 18.48
C PRO A 315 9.08 -5.31 17.23
N ASN A 316 8.73 -4.03 17.36
CA ASN A 316 8.43 -3.11 16.24
C ASN A 316 7.26 -3.50 15.31
N ALA A 317 6.54 -4.60 15.58
CA ALA A 317 5.44 -5.05 14.74
C ALA A 317 4.29 -4.04 14.64
N GLN A 318 3.96 -3.32 15.72
CA GLN A 318 2.86 -2.35 15.69
C GLN A 318 3.11 -1.18 14.71
N PRO A 319 4.27 -0.49 14.74
CA PRO A 319 4.63 0.48 13.71
C PRO A 319 4.63 -0.09 12.28
N LEU A 320 5.16 -1.29 12.07
CA LEU A 320 5.13 -1.95 10.76
C LEU A 320 3.69 -2.17 10.26
N TRP A 321 2.80 -2.59 11.16
CA TRP A 321 1.38 -2.75 10.82
C TRP A 321 0.72 -1.41 10.45
N ARG A 322 1.09 -0.31 11.13
CA ARG A 322 0.61 1.04 10.76
C ARG A 322 1.11 1.46 9.38
N THR A 323 2.36 1.14 9.02
CA THR A 323 2.89 1.42 7.67
C THR A 323 2.08 0.69 6.60
N LEU A 324 1.72 -0.58 6.82
CA LEU A 324 0.87 -1.34 5.89
C LEU A 324 -0.55 -0.76 5.79
N LEU A 325 -1.18 -0.44 6.92
CA LEU A 325 -2.49 0.22 6.93
C LEU A 325 -2.47 1.53 6.13
N GLY A 326 -1.37 2.29 6.20
CA GLY A 326 -1.18 3.55 5.47
C GLY A 326 -0.93 3.40 3.96
N VAL A 327 -0.93 2.18 3.42
CA VAL A 327 -0.85 1.86 1.98
C VAL A 327 -1.81 0.73 1.59
N MET A 328 -2.87 0.47 2.36
CA MET A 328 -3.73 -0.70 2.16
C MET A 328 -4.85 -0.41 1.14
N SER A 329 -5.20 -1.41 0.34
CA SER A 329 -6.36 -1.38 -0.56
C SER A 329 -7.67 -1.63 0.19
N ASP A 330 -8.78 -1.55 -0.53
CA ASP A 330 -10.11 -1.92 -0.01
C ASP A 330 -10.35 -3.42 0.11
N ALA A 331 -9.44 -4.23 -0.41
CA ALA A 331 -9.42 -5.68 -0.28
C ALA A 331 -8.51 -6.13 0.88
N GLY A 332 -7.70 -5.24 1.46
CA GLY A 332 -6.93 -5.51 2.67
C GLY A 332 -5.47 -5.87 2.45
N GLU A 333 -5.07 -6.17 1.22
CA GLU A 333 -3.67 -6.25 0.80
C GLU A 333 -3.04 -4.85 0.65
N PRO A 334 -1.71 -4.73 0.77
CA PRO A 334 -1.03 -3.48 0.53
C PRO A 334 -0.92 -3.17 -0.96
N LEU A 335 -1.11 -1.89 -1.30
CA LEU A 335 -0.84 -1.30 -2.60
C LEU A 335 0.66 -1.37 -2.92
N MET A 336 0.98 -1.64 -4.18
CA MET A 336 2.35 -1.91 -4.66
C MET A 336 2.85 -0.84 -5.65
N PRO A 337 3.15 0.40 -5.21
CA PRO A 337 3.42 1.53 -6.11
C PRO A 337 4.77 1.49 -6.85
N MET A 338 5.67 0.57 -6.48
CA MET A 338 7.03 0.47 -7.04
C MET A 338 7.33 -0.88 -7.69
N VAL A 339 7.12 -2.01 -7.03
CA VAL A 339 7.36 -3.33 -7.65
C VAL A 339 6.07 -4.13 -7.59
N ASP A 340 5.69 -4.71 -8.72
CA ASP A 340 4.43 -5.41 -8.93
C ASP A 340 4.58 -6.95 -8.97
N ASP A 341 5.73 -7.47 -8.53
CA ASP A 341 6.07 -8.89 -8.50
C ASP A 341 5.03 -9.76 -7.74
N ARG A 342 4.28 -9.13 -6.83
CA ARG A 342 3.29 -9.77 -5.95
C ARG A 342 1.92 -9.05 -5.95
N GLN A 343 1.63 -8.21 -6.94
CA GLN A 343 0.32 -7.54 -7.03
C GLN A 343 -0.81 -8.56 -7.22
N HIS A 344 -1.92 -8.38 -6.50
CA HIS A 344 -3.09 -9.28 -6.51
C HIS A 344 -2.73 -10.75 -6.24
N LEU A 345 -1.73 -11.00 -5.39
CA LEU A 345 -1.33 -12.35 -4.97
C LEU A 345 -2.13 -12.81 -3.76
N TYR A 346 -3.46 -12.74 -3.88
CA TYR A 346 -4.40 -12.96 -2.78
C TYR A 346 -4.20 -14.28 -2.05
N GLY A 347 -3.82 -15.35 -2.77
CA GLY A 347 -3.54 -16.65 -2.15
C GLY A 347 -2.38 -16.65 -1.16
N ARG A 348 -1.49 -15.65 -1.22
CA ARG A 348 -0.43 -15.42 -0.23
C ARG A 348 -0.85 -14.40 0.82
N ASP A 349 -1.48 -13.30 0.44
CA ASP A 349 -1.76 -12.18 1.37
C ASP A 349 -2.82 -12.53 2.46
N VAL A 350 -3.45 -13.71 2.39
CA VAL A 350 -4.35 -14.24 3.42
C VAL A 350 -3.67 -14.50 4.77
N ILE A 351 -2.49 -15.15 4.78
CA ILE A 351 -1.92 -15.68 6.03
C ILE A 351 -1.43 -14.59 7.00
N PRO A 352 -0.83 -13.45 6.55
CA PRO A 352 -0.51 -12.34 7.44
C PRO A 352 -1.76 -11.77 8.11
N LEU A 353 -2.84 -11.58 7.35
CA LEU A 353 -4.12 -11.08 7.86
C LEU A 353 -4.77 -12.08 8.82
N ALA A 354 -4.80 -13.37 8.48
CA ALA A 354 -5.30 -14.44 9.33
C ALA A 354 -4.51 -14.57 10.65
N PHE A 355 -3.19 -14.41 10.61
CA PHE A 355 -2.37 -14.39 11.81
C PHE A 355 -2.68 -13.18 12.69
N LEU A 356 -2.71 -11.97 12.11
CA LEU A 356 -3.04 -10.75 12.83
C LEU A 356 -4.47 -10.79 13.41
N SER A 357 -5.44 -11.34 12.69
CA SER A 357 -6.83 -11.43 13.11
C SER A 357 -7.06 -12.56 14.13
N GLN A 358 -6.62 -13.79 13.83
CA GLN A 358 -6.94 -14.98 14.59
C GLN A 358 -5.93 -15.30 15.69
N VAL A 359 -4.70 -14.83 15.61
CA VAL A 359 -3.70 -15.01 16.69
C VAL A 359 -3.55 -13.72 17.49
N MET A 360 -3.30 -12.61 16.81
CA MET A 360 -3.04 -11.31 17.47
C MET A 360 -4.32 -10.56 17.87
N ARG A 361 -5.49 -10.99 17.36
CA ARG A 361 -6.82 -10.43 17.67
C ARG A 361 -6.98 -8.97 17.23
N ASP A 362 -6.33 -8.59 16.13
CA ASP A 362 -6.47 -7.26 15.56
C ASP A 362 -7.75 -7.17 14.71
N GLY A 363 -8.66 -6.28 15.12
CA GLY A 363 -9.95 -6.08 14.44
C GLY A 363 -9.84 -5.41 13.07
N ALA A 364 -8.75 -4.68 12.79
CA ALA A 364 -8.51 -4.10 11.46
C ALA A 364 -8.10 -5.19 10.48
N ALA A 365 -7.16 -6.05 10.87
CA ALA A 365 -6.81 -7.25 10.11
C ALA A 365 -8.02 -8.17 9.88
N ALA A 366 -8.87 -8.36 10.90
CA ALA A 366 -10.09 -9.15 10.74
C ALA A 366 -11.09 -8.56 9.72
N ARG A 367 -11.14 -7.23 9.56
CA ARG A 367 -11.93 -6.61 8.47
C ARG A 367 -11.25 -6.81 7.12
N ALA A 368 -9.95 -6.48 7.02
CA ALA A 368 -9.16 -6.66 5.81
C ALA A 368 -9.27 -8.11 5.27
N GLU A 369 -9.14 -9.10 6.15
CA GLU A 369 -9.28 -10.51 5.80
C GLU A 369 -10.66 -10.86 5.22
N GLN A 370 -11.73 -10.30 5.78
CA GLN A 370 -13.09 -10.50 5.25
C GLN A 370 -13.24 -9.94 3.83
N GLU A 371 -12.67 -8.77 3.57
CA GLU A 371 -12.70 -8.13 2.26
C GLU A 371 -11.89 -8.94 1.23
N LEU A 372 -10.70 -9.42 1.61
CA LEU A 372 -9.87 -10.25 0.74
C LEU A 372 -10.56 -11.59 0.44
N ALA A 373 -11.09 -12.26 1.47
CA ALA A 373 -11.78 -13.53 1.31
C ALA A 373 -12.99 -13.42 0.39
N ALA A 374 -13.76 -12.32 0.47
CA ALA A 374 -14.93 -12.09 -0.40
C ALA A 374 -14.58 -12.04 -1.90
N ARG A 375 -13.32 -11.79 -2.26
CA ARG A 375 -12.84 -11.67 -3.64
C ARG A 375 -12.24 -12.96 -4.20
N LEU A 376 -11.84 -13.91 -3.35
CA LEU A 376 -11.09 -15.11 -3.77
C LEU A 376 -11.84 -16.00 -4.77
N GLU A 377 -13.15 -16.24 -4.59
CA GLU A 377 -13.91 -17.11 -5.52
C GLU A 377 -14.04 -16.47 -6.91
N ALA A 378 -14.34 -15.16 -6.98
CA ALA A 378 -14.36 -14.42 -8.24
C ALA A 378 -12.98 -14.39 -8.90
N TYR A 379 -11.93 -14.17 -8.11
CA TYR A 379 -10.55 -14.25 -8.57
C TYR A 379 -10.30 -15.61 -9.22
N GLN A 380 -10.62 -16.71 -8.53
CA GLN A 380 -10.37 -18.07 -8.99
C GLN A 380 -11.14 -18.46 -10.26
N GLN A 381 -12.34 -17.91 -10.47
CA GLN A 381 -13.17 -18.11 -11.66
C GLN A 381 -12.65 -17.37 -12.89
N TYR A 382 -11.84 -16.32 -12.73
CA TYR A 382 -11.26 -15.62 -13.86
C TYR A 382 -10.14 -16.45 -14.53
N PRO A 383 -10.08 -16.56 -15.87
CA PRO A 383 -9.04 -17.34 -16.55
C PRO A 383 -7.59 -16.90 -16.24
N PRO A 384 -6.63 -17.83 -16.12
CA PRO A 384 -6.81 -19.27 -16.04
C PRO A 384 -7.57 -19.67 -14.76
N GLU A 385 -8.62 -20.47 -14.93
CA GLU A 385 -9.52 -20.89 -13.86
C GLU A 385 -8.81 -21.75 -12.81
N HIS A 386 -9.37 -21.80 -11.61
CA HIS A 386 -8.93 -22.59 -10.46
C HIS A 386 -7.60 -22.18 -9.83
N ARG A 387 -6.86 -21.25 -10.44
CA ARG A 387 -5.58 -20.71 -9.96
C ARG A 387 -5.75 -19.51 -9.03
N MET A 388 -4.88 -19.41 -8.02
CA MET A 388 -4.88 -18.40 -6.96
C MET A 388 -3.68 -17.44 -7.03
N ALA A 389 -2.72 -17.67 -7.93
CA ALA A 389 -1.53 -16.84 -8.13
C ALA A 389 -1.31 -16.46 -9.61
N LYS A 390 -2.38 -16.08 -10.31
CA LYS A 390 -2.33 -15.86 -11.78
C LYS A 390 -1.84 -14.47 -12.20
N PHE A 391 -2.05 -13.43 -11.40
CA PHE A 391 -1.63 -12.06 -11.77
C PHE A 391 -0.15 -11.76 -11.49
N SER A 392 0.53 -12.57 -10.68
CA SER A 392 2.01 -12.54 -10.57
C SER A 392 2.71 -13.14 -11.80
N GLY A 393 1.96 -13.76 -12.73
CA GLY A 393 2.49 -14.33 -13.97
C GLY A 393 3.17 -15.70 -13.84
N GLU A 394 3.33 -16.25 -12.64
CA GLU A 394 4.15 -17.44 -12.41
C GLU A 394 3.40 -18.57 -11.69
N PRO A 395 3.11 -19.70 -12.36
CA PRO A 395 2.48 -20.88 -11.75
C PRO A 395 3.24 -21.49 -10.56
N LYS A 396 4.52 -21.16 -10.39
CA LYS A 396 5.36 -21.70 -9.33
C LYS A 396 4.91 -21.32 -7.90
N TYR A 397 4.08 -20.27 -7.76
CA TYR A 397 3.57 -19.83 -6.46
C TYR A 397 2.26 -20.51 -6.04
N GLU A 398 1.62 -21.29 -6.90
CA GLU A 398 0.34 -21.95 -6.60
C GLU A 398 0.44 -22.97 -5.44
N PRO A 399 1.50 -23.81 -5.31
CA PRO A 399 1.63 -24.71 -4.17
C PRO A 399 1.72 -23.97 -2.83
N GLU A 400 2.47 -22.87 -2.79
CA GLU A 400 2.62 -22.01 -1.61
C GLU A 400 1.29 -21.33 -1.27
N ALA A 401 0.62 -20.70 -2.24
CA ALA A 401 -0.69 -20.07 -2.04
C ALA A 401 -1.74 -21.06 -1.48
N ARG A 402 -1.76 -22.30 -1.99
CA ARG A 402 -2.64 -23.36 -1.48
C ARG A 402 -2.34 -23.68 -0.02
N ALA A 403 -1.07 -23.79 0.35
CA ALA A 403 -0.64 -24.06 1.71
C ALA A 403 -1.02 -22.91 2.67
N GLU A 404 -0.91 -21.65 2.23
CA GLU A 404 -1.22 -20.48 3.05
C GLU A 404 -2.72 -20.28 3.28
N ILE A 405 -3.57 -20.58 2.28
CA ILE A 405 -5.02 -20.67 2.48
C ILE A 405 -5.36 -21.77 3.49
N ALA A 406 -4.68 -22.93 3.40
CA ALA A 406 -4.89 -24.04 4.32
C ALA A 406 -4.52 -23.69 5.77
N ILE A 407 -3.39 -23.01 5.98
CA ILE A 407 -3.01 -22.51 7.31
C ILE A 407 -4.00 -21.47 7.81
N SER A 408 -4.42 -20.53 6.95
CA SER A 408 -5.40 -19.49 7.33
C SER A 408 -6.72 -20.12 7.79
N TYR A 409 -7.23 -21.12 7.08
CA TYR A 409 -8.38 -21.92 7.52
C TYR A 409 -8.17 -22.55 8.92
N LEU A 410 -7.00 -23.16 9.16
CA LEU A 410 -6.71 -23.78 10.44
C LEU A 410 -6.59 -22.77 11.59
N LEU A 411 -6.06 -21.56 11.33
CA LEU A 411 -6.00 -20.48 12.32
C LEU A 411 -7.41 -20.10 12.81
N HIS A 412 -8.40 -20.07 11.90
CA HIS A 412 -9.81 -19.88 12.28
C HIS A 412 -10.36 -21.03 13.12
N VAL A 413 -10.06 -22.28 12.75
CA VAL A 413 -10.47 -23.47 13.51
C VAL A 413 -9.92 -23.44 14.94
N TRP A 414 -8.61 -23.21 15.11
CA TRP A 414 -7.97 -23.12 16.42
C TRP A 414 -8.46 -21.91 17.22
N ALA A 415 -8.73 -20.78 16.57
CA ALA A 415 -9.32 -19.62 17.22
C ALA A 415 -10.71 -19.93 17.79
N ALA A 416 -11.56 -20.61 17.03
CA ALA A 416 -12.88 -21.02 17.49
C ALA A 416 -12.81 -21.99 18.68
N GLU A 417 -11.90 -22.96 18.63
CA GLU A 417 -11.65 -23.91 19.73
C GLU A 417 -11.18 -23.22 21.01
N SER A 418 -10.40 -22.15 20.88
CA SER A 418 -9.95 -21.36 22.02
C SER A 418 -11.07 -20.54 22.68
N GLY A 419 -12.25 -20.45 22.07
CA GLY A 419 -13.42 -19.72 22.60
C GLY A 419 -13.26 -18.19 22.64
N ARG A 420 -12.35 -17.64 21.83
CA ARG A 420 -12.00 -16.20 21.85
C ARG A 420 -12.18 -15.57 20.47
N PRO A 421 -13.40 -15.17 20.08
CA PRO A 421 -13.64 -14.57 18.77
C PRO A 421 -12.99 -13.19 18.66
N VAL A 422 -12.55 -12.83 17.45
CA VAL A 422 -12.14 -11.46 17.10
C VAL A 422 -13.33 -10.72 16.49
N LYS A 423 -13.54 -9.46 16.90
CA LYS A 423 -14.55 -8.59 16.29
C LYS A 423 -13.88 -7.76 15.20
N ALA A 424 -14.28 -7.97 13.96
CA ALA A 424 -13.88 -7.10 12.85
C ALA A 424 -14.41 -5.67 13.04
N LEU A 425 -13.59 -4.69 12.68
CA LEU A 425 -14.02 -3.31 12.55
C LEU A 425 -15.04 -3.17 11.41
N SER A 426 -15.81 -2.08 11.38
CA SER A 426 -16.47 -1.62 10.16
C SER A 426 -15.45 -1.07 9.15
N ARG A 427 -15.81 -0.94 7.87
CA ARG A 427 -14.97 -0.32 6.84
C ARG A 427 -14.58 1.12 7.23
N ASP A 428 -15.53 1.88 7.76
CA ASP A 428 -15.29 3.25 8.22
C ASP A 428 -14.31 3.31 9.41
N GLU A 429 -14.45 2.41 10.38
CA GLU A 429 -13.51 2.33 11.51
C GLU A 429 -12.11 1.89 11.06
N LEU A 430 -12.03 0.96 10.10
CA LEU A 430 -10.77 0.51 9.50
C LEU A 430 -10.03 1.69 8.85
N PHE A 431 -10.68 2.39 7.92
CA PHE A 431 -10.03 3.51 7.23
C PHE A 431 -9.86 4.74 8.11
N ALA A 432 -10.69 4.95 9.13
CA ALA A 432 -10.42 5.97 10.15
C ALA A 432 -9.15 5.65 10.96
N ARG A 433 -8.89 4.37 11.25
CA ARG A 433 -7.66 3.92 11.93
C ARG A 433 -6.43 3.94 11.02
N ALA A 434 -6.62 3.64 9.74
CA ALA A 434 -5.56 3.66 8.73
C ALA A 434 -5.20 5.09 8.28
N SER A 435 -6.11 6.05 8.48
CA SER A 435 -5.94 7.43 8.00
C SER A 435 -4.69 8.08 8.57
N GLY A 436 -3.94 8.75 7.70
CA GLY A 436 -2.72 9.47 8.07
C GLY A 436 -1.83 9.71 6.85
N VAL A 437 -0.85 10.58 7.03
CA VAL A 437 0.12 10.92 6.00
C VAL A 437 1.54 10.77 6.53
N THR A 438 2.45 10.28 5.69
CA THR A 438 3.84 10.07 6.06
C THR A 438 4.76 10.34 4.87
N ASP A 439 5.82 11.11 5.11
CA ASP A 439 6.97 11.19 4.21
C ASP A 439 8.01 10.17 4.69
N PHE A 440 8.22 9.11 3.90
CA PHE A 440 9.20 8.06 4.19
C PHE A 440 10.63 8.47 3.81
N GLY A 441 10.84 9.70 3.36
CA GLY A 441 12.15 10.26 3.01
C GLY A 441 12.62 9.88 1.61
N THR A 442 13.83 10.30 1.27
CA THR A 442 14.42 10.13 -0.07
C THR A 442 14.98 8.73 -0.31
N GLY A 443 15.26 7.96 0.75
CA GLY A 443 15.75 6.57 0.64
C GLY A 443 14.69 5.65 0.04
N PRO A 444 13.59 5.40 0.76
CA PRO A 444 12.41 4.69 0.23
C PRO A 444 11.78 5.46 -0.93
N GLY A 445 11.79 6.80 -0.88
CA GLY A 445 11.30 7.64 -1.97
C GLY A 445 9.78 7.62 -2.10
N LEU A 446 9.04 7.59 -0.99
CA LEU A 446 7.58 7.55 -0.95
C LEU A 446 7.04 8.62 0.01
N VAL A 447 6.05 9.38 -0.45
CA VAL A 447 5.08 10.05 0.42
C VAL A 447 3.77 9.28 0.30
N SER A 448 3.18 8.86 1.40
CA SER A 448 1.88 8.15 1.41
C SER A 448 0.85 8.95 2.19
N HIS A 449 -0.36 9.03 1.68
CA HIS A 449 -1.53 9.55 2.37
C HIS A 449 -2.68 8.56 2.21
N GLN A 450 -3.05 7.89 3.31
CA GLN A 450 -4.30 7.16 3.41
C GLN A 450 -5.34 8.12 3.99
N SER A 451 -6.37 8.45 3.23
CA SER A 451 -7.54 9.17 3.74
C SER A 451 -8.65 8.16 4.09
N ARG A 452 -9.85 8.64 4.41
CA ARG A 452 -10.99 7.72 4.59
C ARG A 452 -11.53 7.17 3.27
N THR A 453 -11.33 7.89 2.17
CA THR A 453 -12.01 7.70 0.88
C THR A 453 -11.07 7.48 -0.30
N ALA A 454 -9.76 7.55 -0.09
CA ALA A 454 -8.76 7.26 -1.11
C ALA A 454 -7.37 7.03 -0.49
N TRP A 455 -6.53 6.31 -1.21
CA TRP A 455 -5.09 6.34 -1.03
C TRP A 455 -4.45 7.22 -2.10
N ALA A 456 -3.42 7.98 -1.75
CA ALA A 456 -2.62 8.76 -2.69
C ALA A 456 -1.15 8.80 -2.28
N GLY A 457 -0.24 8.85 -3.25
CA GLY A 457 1.19 8.88 -2.96
C GLY A 457 2.03 9.60 -3.99
N ALA A 458 3.24 9.99 -3.59
CA ALA A 458 4.27 10.51 -4.49
C ALA A 458 5.50 9.61 -4.41
N VAL A 459 5.84 8.98 -5.54
CA VAL A 459 6.99 8.09 -5.67
C VAL A 459 8.12 8.83 -6.37
N THR A 460 9.28 8.90 -5.72
CA THR A 460 10.48 9.59 -6.23
C THR A 460 11.67 8.66 -6.39
N LYS A 461 11.49 7.36 -6.14
CA LYS A 461 12.54 6.35 -6.34
C LYS A 461 12.84 6.20 -7.84
N PRO A 462 14.12 6.18 -8.27
CA PRO A 462 14.48 6.04 -9.67
C PRO A 462 13.84 4.78 -10.30
N GLY A 463 13.29 4.92 -11.51
CA GLY A 463 12.60 3.83 -12.23
C GLY A 463 11.11 3.71 -11.90
N PHE A 464 10.64 4.33 -10.80
CA PHE A 464 9.27 4.22 -10.31
C PHE A 464 8.57 5.58 -10.15
N VAL A 465 9.11 6.65 -10.74
CA VAL A 465 8.70 8.03 -10.45
C VAL A 465 7.26 8.30 -10.93
N LYS A 466 6.33 8.59 -10.02
CA LYS A 466 4.92 8.85 -10.35
C LYS A 466 4.22 9.60 -9.23
N PHE A 467 3.05 10.14 -9.54
CA PHE A 467 2.06 10.52 -8.54
C PHE A 467 0.92 9.52 -8.62
N ALA A 468 0.61 8.87 -7.51
CA ALA A 468 -0.33 7.76 -7.47
C ALA A 468 -1.61 8.13 -6.72
N TRP A 469 -2.74 7.59 -7.15
CA TRP A 469 -4.06 7.83 -6.56
C TRP A 469 -4.99 6.64 -6.82
N GLN A 470 -5.54 6.08 -5.74
CA GLN A 470 -6.55 5.02 -5.75
C GLN A 470 -7.79 5.53 -5.00
N PRO A 471 -8.78 6.12 -5.69
CA PRO A 471 -10.04 6.52 -5.06
C PRO A 471 -10.79 5.27 -4.55
N ASP A 472 -11.50 5.43 -3.44
CA ASP A 472 -12.13 4.36 -2.65
C ASP A 472 -11.18 3.26 -2.16
N HIS A 473 -9.87 3.48 -2.28
CA HIS A 473 -8.80 2.49 -2.03
C HIS A 473 -8.86 1.30 -2.99
N ASP A 474 -9.51 1.46 -4.15
CA ASP A 474 -9.70 0.36 -5.09
C ASP A 474 -8.46 0.13 -5.97
N ASP A 475 -7.75 -0.98 -5.72
CA ASP A 475 -6.60 -1.39 -6.55
C ASP A 475 -7.01 -1.92 -7.93
N TRP A 476 -8.29 -2.27 -8.12
CA TRP A 476 -8.84 -2.70 -9.41
C TRP A 476 -9.41 -1.57 -10.26
N LEU A 477 -9.28 -0.30 -9.85
CA LEU A 477 -9.66 0.83 -10.71
C LEU A 477 -8.49 1.26 -11.58
N PHE A 478 -7.54 2.00 -11.00
CA PHE A 478 -6.34 2.43 -11.70
C PHE A 478 -5.22 1.43 -11.47
N ARG A 479 -4.49 1.09 -12.54
CA ARG A 479 -3.33 0.21 -12.43
C ARG A 479 -2.25 0.89 -11.63
N LEU A 480 -1.86 0.27 -10.52
CA LEU A 480 -0.74 0.70 -9.71
C LEU A 480 0.33 -0.38 -9.71
N SER A 481 1.31 -0.21 -10.58
CA SER A 481 2.40 -1.18 -10.79
C SER A 481 3.71 -0.44 -10.97
N GLY A 482 4.85 -1.13 -10.90
CA GLY A 482 6.16 -0.50 -11.02
C GLY A 482 6.39 0.25 -12.33
N ALA A 483 6.08 -0.41 -13.45
CA ALA A 483 6.24 0.14 -14.79
C ALA A 483 5.11 1.08 -15.20
N THR A 484 3.99 1.11 -14.47
CA THR A 484 2.80 1.87 -14.85
C THR A 484 2.96 3.35 -14.48
N PRO A 485 2.91 4.29 -15.44
CA PRO A 485 2.90 5.72 -15.15
C PRO A 485 1.56 6.13 -14.52
N MET A 486 1.59 7.14 -13.65
CA MET A 486 0.38 7.72 -13.08
C MET A 486 0.58 9.23 -12.86
N PHE A 487 -0.33 10.01 -13.44
CA PHE A 487 -0.26 11.45 -13.76
C PHE A 487 0.96 11.88 -14.59
N LEU A 488 2.17 11.56 -14.14
CA LEU A 488 3.37 11.74 -14.94
C LEU A 488 3.34 10.79 -16.16
N PRO A 489 3.79 11.23 -17.35
CA PRO A 489 3.76 10.40 -18.56
C PRO A 489 4.70 9.17 -18.56
N THR A 490 5.65 9.10 -17.64
CA THR A 490 6.66 8.04 -17.56
C THR A 490 7.16 7.83 -16.12
N THR A 491 7.50 6.59 -15.78
CA THR A 491 8.14 6.23 -14.51
C THR A 491 9.67 6.44 -14.51
N ALA A 492 10.25 6.65 -15.69
CA ALA A 492 11.69 6.82 -15.90
C ALA A 492 12.19 8.27 -15.75
N ALA A 493 11.30 9.22 -15.41
CA ALA A 493 11.67 10.62 -15.24
C ALA A 493 12.77 10.78 -14.18
N LYS A 494 13.76 11.65 -14.44
CA LYS A 494 14.87 11.85 -13.49
C LYS A 494 14.52 12.95 -12.49
N VAL A 495 14.38 12.57 -11.22
CA VAL A 495 14.17 13.53 -10.13
C VAL A 495 15.49 14.26 -9.82
N GLN A 496 15.55 15.54 -10.18
CA GLN A 496 16.68 16.45 -9.92
C GLN A 496 16.50 17.28 -8.64
N GLY A 497 15.28 17.31 -8.10
CA GLY A 497 14.93 18.03 -6.88
C GLY A 497 13.57 17.58 -6.37
N ARG A 498 13.44 17.51 -5.05
CA ARG A 498 12.23 17.09 -4.34
C ARG A 498 12.00 18.05 -3.18
N THR A 499 10.80 18.60 -3.08
CA THR A 499 10.34 19.28 -1.86
C THR A 499 8.99 18.71 -1.46
N VAL A 500 8.85 18.41 -0.17
CA VAL A 500 7.64 17.83 0.41
C VAL A 500 7.25 18.64 1.64
N ARG A 501 5.96 18.94 1.73
CA ARG A 501 5.32 19.42 2.95
C ARG A 501 4.21 18.44 3.32
N VAL A 502 4.25 17.97 4.56
CA VAL A 502 3.24 17.09 5.15
C VAL A 502 2.43 17.89 6.16
N TYR A 503 1.13 17.68 6.18
CA TYR A 503 0.18 18.27 7.10
C TYR A 503 -0.42 17.14 7.92
N GLU A 504 -0.31 17.19 9.24
CA GLU A 504 -0.83 16.14 10.12
C GLU A 504 -1.92 16.71 11.01
N SER A 505 -3.05 16.01 11.15
CA SER A 505 -4.23 16.48 11.88
C SER A 505 -3.91 17.06 13.27
N PRO A 506 -3.10 16.41 14.13
CA PRO A 506 -2.74 16.96 15.45
C PRO A 506 -2.04 18.32 15.37
N ARG A 507 -1.18 18.54 14.37
CA ARG A 507 -0.38 19.78 14.25
C ARG A 507 -1.09 20.83 13.41
N ASP A 508 -1.54 20.46 12.23
CA ASP A 508 -1.98 21.35 11.15
C ASP A 508 -3.50 21.50 11.08
N GLY A 509 -4.25 20.59 11.72
CA GLY A 509 -5.71 20.53 11.75
C GLY A 509 -6.34 19.70 10.62
N PHE A 510 -5.52 19.07 9.77
CA PHE A 510 -5.93 18.14 8.72
C PHE A 510 -4.76 17.25 8.30
N ASP A 511 -5.05 16.10 7.69
CA ASP A 511 -4.07 15.25 7.03
C ASP A 511 -3.98 15.56 5.52
N GLY A 512 -2.76 15.69 5.01
CA GLY A 512 -2.52 15.98 3.60
C GLY A 512 -1.04 16.13 3.28
N SER A 513 -0.72 16.23 1.99
CA SER A 513 0.64 16.45 1.53
C SER A 513 0.69 17.40 0.34
N ALA A 514 1.84 18.04 0.15
CA ALA A 514 2.17 18.83 -1.03
C ALA A 514 3.60 18.49 -1.45
N THR A 515 3.75 17.82 -2.58
CA THR A 515 5.02 17.41 -3.17
C THR A 515 5.27 18.20 -4.44
N LEU A 516 6.51 18.67 -4.63
CA LEU A 516 6.95 19.25 -5.89
C LEU A 516 8.27 18.62 -6.33
N LEU A 517 8.33 18.25 -7.61
CA LEU A 517 9.48 17.63 -8.25
C LEU A 517 10.03 18.55 -9.33
N ARG A 518 11.35 18.72 -9.33
CA ARG A 518 12.11 19.17 -10.50
C ARG A 518 12.55 17.93 -11.24
N LEU A 519 12.02 17.73 -12.43
CA LEU A 519 12.32 16.64 -13.35
C LEU A 519 13.26 17.15 -14.45
N ASP A 520 13.86 16.23 -15.20
CA ASP A 520 14.61 16.56 -16.42
C ASP A 520 13.74 17.19 -17.52
N GLY A 521 12.44 16.88 -17.54
CA GLY A 521 11.45 17.47 -18.45
C GLY A 521 10.78 18.77 -17.97
N GLY A 522 10.99 19.20 -16.72
CA GLY A 522 10.33 20.39 -16.16
C GLY A 522 9.93 20.25 -14.69
N TRP A 523 8.80 20.84 -14.29
CA TRP A 523 8.31 20.82 -12.92
C TRP A 523 6.92 20.20 -12.86
N ALA A 524 6.70 19.37 -11.84
CA ALA A 524 5.39 18.80 -11.56
C ALA A 524 5.15 18.77 -10.05
N GLY A 525 3.92 19.04 -9.64
CA GLY A 525 3.49 19.05 -8.26
C GLY A 525 2.25 18.19 -8.04
N PHE A 526 2.13 17.65 -6.83
CA PHE A 526 1.02 16.81 -6.41
C PHE A 526 0.67 17.12 -4.97
N ALA A 527 -0.60 17.44 -4.73
CA ALA A 527 -1.14 17.66 -3.41
C ALA A 527 -2.25 16.66 -3.12
N THR A 528 -2.35 16.23 -1.86
CA THR A 528 -3.39 15.33 -1.37
C THR A 528 -4.18 16.02 -0.26
N LEU A 529 -5.48 15.77 -0.22
CA LEU A 529 -6.43 16.45 0.66
C LEU A 529 -7.12 15.46 1.61
N PRO A 530 -7.63 15.92 2.77
CA PRO A 530 -8.21 15.03 3.79
C PRO A 530 -9.46 14.27 3.32
N THR A 531 -10.10 14.75 2.25
CA THR A 531 -11.26 14.14 1.60
C THR A 531 -10.91 13.03 0.61
N GLY A 532 -9.61 12.70 0.45
CA GLY A 532 -9.12 11.77 -0.57
C GLY A 532 -8.98 12.39 -1.96
N SER A 533 -9.40 13.65 -2.13
CA SER A 533 -9.19 14.41 -3.35
C SER A 533 -7.71 14.77 -3.53
N ILE A 534 -7.29 14.91 -4.79
CA ILE A 534 -5.92 15.25 -5.17
C ILE A 534 -5.89 16.48 -6.06
N VAL A 535 -4.74 17.13 -6.11
CA VAL A 535 -4.44 18.16 -7.12
C VAL A 535 -3.09 17.87 -7.75
N TYR A 536 -3.07 17.68 -9.05
CA TYR A 536 -1.86 17.53 -9.86
C TYR A 536 -1.65 18.78 -10.69
N ALA A 537 -0.42 19.29 -10.75
CA ALA A 537 -0.06 20.42 -11.60
C ALA A 537 1.24 20.13 -12.34
N SER A 538 1.29 20.47 -13.63
CA SER A 538 2.47 20.26 -14.46
C SER A 538 2.79 21.50 -15.26
N GLY A 539 4.09 21.77 -15.42
CA GLY A 539 4.60 22.77 -16.35
C GLY A 539 4.61 22.33 -17.82
N GLY A 540 4.20 21.08 -18.11
CA GLY A 540 4.38 20.44 -19.40
C GLY A 540 5.72 19.70 -19.46
N THR A 541 5.83 18.63 -18.68
CA THR A 541 7.06 17.82 -18.52
C THR A 541 7.36 16.89 -19.71
N ALA A 542 6.34 16.45 -20.45
CA ALA A 542 6.43 15.67 -21.67
C ALA A 542 5.11 15.71 -22.46
N ASP A 543 5.05 15.10 -23.63
CA ASP A 543 3.80 14.88 -24.36
C ASP A 543 2.83 13.99 -23.57
N ALA A 544 1.53 14.17 -23.81
CA ALA A 544 0.47 13.35 -23.19
C ALA A 544 0.49 13.39 -21.65
N GLU A 545 0.49 14.59 -21.10
CA GLU A 545 0.42 14.85 -19.66
C GLU A 545 -0.86 14.29 -19.01
N GLY A 546 -0.76 13.92 -17.73
CA GLY A 546 -1.87 13.35 -16.97
C GLY A 546 -2.23 11.95 -17.47
N HIS A 547 -1.28 11.02 -17.41
CA HIS A 547 -1.46 9.62 -17.84
C HIS A 547 -2.07 8.79 -16.70
N LEU A 548 -3.13 8.04 -16.98
CA LEU A 548 -3.68 7.02 -16.07
C LEU A 548 -3.96 5.74 -16.88
N GLU A 549 -3.85 4.58 -16.24
CA GLU A 549 -4.28 3.31 -16.83
C GLU A 549 -5.34 2.67 -15.93
N VAL A 550 -6.36 2.08 -16.54
CA VAL A 550 -7.47 1.42 -15.83
C VAL A 550 -7.43 -0.09 -16.02
N HIS A 551 -7.81 -0.86 -15.01
CA HIS A 551 -8.17 -2.25 -15.24
C HIS A 551 -9.52 -2.30 -15.97
N ASN A 552 -9.62 -3.09 -17.04
CA ASN A 552 -10.87 -3.32 -17.77
C ASN A 552 -10.92 -4.78 -18.17
N LEU A 553 -11.53 -5.60 -17.32
CA LEU A 553 -11.55 -7.07 -17.37
C LEU A 553 -12.98 -7.57 -17.19
N THR A 554 -13.23 -8.80 -17.62
CA THR A 554 -14.48 -9.54 -17.43
C THR A 554 -14.33 -10.48 -16.23
N MET A 555 -14.22 -9.92 -15.02
CA MET A 555 -14.04 -10.63 -13.75
C MET A 555 -15.18 -10.28 -12.78
N PRO A 556 -16.41 -10.77 -13.02
CA PRO A 556 -17.56 -10.44 -12.19
C PRO A 556 -17.35 -10.90 -10.74
N GLY A 557 -17.74 -10.04 -9.79
CA GLY A 557 -17.47 -10.21 -8.36
C GLY A 557 -16.29 -9.38 -7.86
N MET A 558 -15.49 -8.79 -8.77
CA MET A 558 -14.52 -7.74 -8.44
C MET A 558 -15.11 -6.35 -8.73
N PRO A 559 -14.80 -5.33 -7.91
CA PRO A 559 -15.32 -3.98 -8.09
C PRO A 559 -15.06 -3.42 -9.50
N GLY A 560 -16.13 -3.16 -10.24
CA GLY A 560 -16.09 -2.51 -11.55
C GLY A 560 -15.44 -3.31 -12.68
N LEU A 561 -15.24 -4.64 -12.53
CA LEU A 561 -14.69 -5.51 -13.58
C LEU A 561 -15.80 -6.36 -14.23
N ASP A 562 -16.81 -5.71 -14.76
CA ASP A 562 -18.01 -6.32 -15.37
C ASP A 562 -17.89 -6.50 -16.89
N GLY A 563 -16.69 -6.34 -17.45
CA GLY A 563 -16.40 -6.49 -18.88
C GLY A 563 -16.49 -5.19 -19.69
N ALA A 564 -16.75 -4.04 -19.06
CA ALA A 564 -16.59 -2.74 -19.69
C ALA A 564 -16.28 -1.62 -18.69
N ARG A 565 -15.92 -0.44 -19.21
CA ARG A 565 -15.80 0.82 -18.45
C ARG A 565 -16.66 1.88 -19.10
N THR A 566 -17.36 2.68 -18.30
CA THR A 566 -18.20 3.79 -18.76
C THR A 566 -17.57 5.12 -18.36
N TYR A 567 -17.51 6.03 -19.33
CA TYR A 567 -16.96 7.35 -19.19
C TYR A 567 -18.03 8.39 -19.46
N HIS A 568 -18.18 9.36 -18.55
CA HIS A 568 -19.00 10.54 -18.79
C HIS A 568 -18.11 11.79 -18.93
N PHE A 569 -18.43 12.64 -19.89
CA PHE A 569 -17.67 13.83 -20.23
C PHE A 569 -18.60 14.90 -20.82
N GLU A 570 -18.10 16.11 -21.06
CA GLU A 570 -18.95 17.24 -21.47
C GLU A 570 -19.77 16.98 -22.74
N GLU A 571 -19.17 16.30 -23.71
CA GLU A 571 -19.76 16.00 -25.01
C GLU A 571 -20.67 14.76 -25.00
N GLY A 572 -20.68 13.96 -23.93
CA GLY A 572 -21.56 12.80 -23.82
C GLY A 572 -21.04 11.68 -22.91
N GLU A 573 -21.33 10.45 -23.31
CA GLU A 573 -20.86 9.24 -22.64
C GLU A 573 -20.24 8.28 -23.65
N ALA A 574 -19.33 7.42 -23.19
CA ALA A 574 -18.75 6.35 -23.98
C ALA A 574 -18.53 5.11 -23.12
N THR A 575 -18.76 3.93 -23.68
CA THR A 575 -18.48 2.64 -23.04
C THR A 575 -17.36 1.93 -23.79
N VAL A 576 -16.31 1.54 -23.07
CA VAL A 576 -15.16 0.81 -23.60
C VAL A 576 -15.19 -0.61 -23.08
N ARG A 577 -15.38 -1.59 -23.96
CA ARG A 577 -15.41 -3.01 -23.58
C ARG A 577 -14.02 -3.53 -23.21
N ALA A 578 -13.97 -4.44 -22.25
CA ALA A 578 -12.76 -5.15 -21.87
C ALA A 578 -12.26 -6.00 -23.03
N ARG A 579 -10.93 -6.07 -23.22
CA ARG A 579 -10.32 -6.80 -24.35
C ARG A 579 -10.55 -8.31 -24.29
N ASP A 580 -10.72 -8.85 -23.08
CA ASP A 580 -11.00 -10.26 -22.81
C ASP A 580 -12.44 -10.70 -23.14
N THR A 581 -13.33 -9.76 -23.53
CA THR A 581 -14.70 -10.08 -24.01
C THR A 581 -14.73 -10.63 -25.45
N SER A 582 -13.61 -10.57 -26.19
CA SER A 582 -13.54 -11.00 -27.59
C SER A 582 -13.03 -12.43 -27.73
N ALA A 583 -13.79 -13.30 -28.40
CA ALA A 583 -13.52 -14.73 -28.55
C ALA A 583 -12.50 -15.09 -29.66
N GLU A 584 -11.67 -14.16 -30.13
CA GLU A 584 -10.68 -14.39 -31.20
C GLU A 584 -9.24 -14.41 -30.64
N THR A 585 -8.47 -15.47 -30.91
CA THR A 585 -7.10 -15.73 -30.41
C THR A 585 -6.00 -15.12 -31.33
N PRO A 586 -4.83 -14.63 -30.85
CA PRO A 586 -4.52 -13.86 -29.64
C PRO A 586 -4.07 -12.39 -29.91
N ALA A 587 -4.35 -11.52 -28.94
CA ALA A 587 -3.49 -10.46 -28.38
C ALA A 587 -3.11 -9.19 -29.20
N GLY A 588 -3.73 -8.91 -30.35
CA GLY A 588 -3.44 -7.73 -31.17
C GLY A 588 -4.54 -6.65 -31.15
N ARG A 589 -4.18 -5.35 -31.19
CA ARG A 589 -5.14 -4.25 -31.41
C ARG A 589 -5.61 -4.22 -32.87
N VAL A 590 -6.88 -3.96 -33.14
CA VAL A 590 -7.37 -3.70 -34.50
C VAL A 590 -7.84 -2.25 -34.60
N ASP A 591 -7.19 -1.47 -35.47
CA ASP A 591 -7.57 -0.07 -35.70
C ASP A 591 -8.29 0.06 -37.03
N ASP A 592 -9.55 0.49 -37.00
CA ASP A 592 -10.36 0.75 -38.19
C ASP A 592 -10.55 2.27 -38.39
N LEU A 593 -9.91 2.82 -39.42
CA LEU A 593 -9.75 4.25 -39.65
C LEU A 593 -10.49 4.69 -40.92
N GLY A 594 -11.72 5.21 -40.77
CA GLY A 594 -12.50 5.80 -41.88
C GLY A 594 -12.27 7.30 -42.08
N PHE A 595 -11.86 7.75 -43.26
CA PHE A 595 -11.58 9.16 -43.58
C PHE A 595 -12.33 9.61 -44.83
N THR A 596 -12.30 10.91 -45.16
CA THR A 596 -12.97 11.44 -46.36
C THR A 596 -12.53 10.67 -47.61
N PRO A 597 -13.45 10.14 -48.43
CA PRO A 597 -13.11 9.36 -49.61
C PRO A 597 -12.09 10.10 -50.49
N THR A 598 -11.02 9.41 -50.83
CA THR A 598 -9.86 9.97 -51.52
C THR A 598 -9.34 9.02 -52.58
N THR A 599 -8.84 9.55 -53.69
CA THR A 599 -8.23 8.74 -54.74
C THR A 599 -6.72 8.78 -54.59
N VAL A 600 -6.09 7.60 -54.42
CA VAL A 600 -4.65 7.43 -54.19
C VAL A 600 -4.18 6.13 -54.84
N ARG A 601 -2.89 6.05 -55.17
CA ARG A 601 -2.25 4.81 -55.62
C ARG A 601 -1.49 4.12 -54.49
N HIS A 602 -0.85 4.91 -53.63
CA HIS A 602 -0.08 4.41 -52.51
C HIS A 602 -0.73 4.82 -51.19
N VAL A 603 -0.69 3.92 -50.22
CA VAL A 603 -1.16 4.16 -48.85
C VAL A 603 -0.08 3.69 -47.89
N ARG A 604 0.21 4.43 -46.82
CA ARG A 604 1.16 3.99 -45.79
C ARG A 604 0.68 4.26 -44.38
N MET A 605 1.17 3.44 -43.44
CA MET A 605 1.21 3.76 -42.02
C MET A 605 2.58 4.36 -41.75
N LEU A 606 2.61 5.59 -41.22
CA LEU A 606 3.79 6.26 -40.72
C LEU A 606 3.70 6.31 -39.20
N GLY A 607 4.65 5.67 -38.52
CA GLY A 607 4.78 5.74 -37.08
C GLY A 607 4.99 7.17 -36.58
N VAL A 608 4.48 7.44 -35.37
CA VAL A 608 4.74 8.68 -34.62
C VAL A 608 5.23 8.35 -33.21
N ARG A 609 4.70 7.30 -32.58
CA ARG A 609 5.17 6.79 -31.29
C ARG A 609 5.09 5.25 -31.29
N PRO A 610 6.22 4.55 -31.14
CA PRO A 610 6.24 3.09 -31.20
C PRO A 610 5.74 2.48 -29.90
N ASP A 611 5.50 1.17 -29.92
CA ASP A 611 5.58 0.40 -28.70
C ASP A 611 7.04 0.46 -28.17
N PRO A 612 7.27 0.81 -26.89
CA PRO A 612 8.61 1.02 -26.37
C PRO A 612 9.49 -0.23 -26.35
N ALA A 613 8.90 -1.44 -26.33
CA ALA A 613 9.65 -2.70 -26.29
C ALA A 613 9.83 -3.32 -27.69
N TYR A 614 8.79 -3.23 -28.53
CA TYR A 614 8.69 -4.01 -29.76
C TYR A 614 8.58 -3.19 -31.04
N GLY A 615 8.45 -1.86 -30.97
CA GLY A 615 8.36 -1.00 -32.14
C GLY A 615 6.98 -1.01 -32.79
N TYR A 616 6.92 -1.41 -34.05
CA TYR A 616 5.68 -1.56 -34.82
C TYR A 616 5.64 -2.95 -35.47
N SER A 617 4.48 -3.61 -35.37
CA SER A 617 4.23 -4.89 -36.05
C SER A 617 2.78 -5.04 -36.49
N LEU A 618 2.57 -5.48 -37.72
CA LEU A 618 1.24 -5.65 -38.34
C LEU A 618 1.07 -7.06 -38.89
N TYR A 619 0.02 -7.75 -38.44
CA TYR A 619 -0.53 -8.94 -39.10
C TYR A 619 -1.23 -8.55 -40.41
N ALA A 620 -1.91 -7.40 -40.46
CA ALA A 620 -2.55 -6.96 -41.69
C ALA A 620 -2.57 -5.42 -41.86
N PHE A 621 -2.43 -4.97 -43.10
CA PHE A 621 -2.70 -3.62 -43.59
C PHE A 621 -3.74 -3.73 -44.71
N GLU A 622 -4.97 -3.31 -44.43
CA GLU A 622 -6.08 -3.38 -45.38
C GLU A 622 -6.48 -1.96 -45.82
N ALA A 623 -6.79 -1.79 -47.11
CA ALA A 623 -7.29 -0.51 -47.65
C ALA A 623 -8.61 -0.74 -48.38
N ARG A 624 -9.67 -0.01 -48.03
CA ARG A 624 -11.04 -0.30 -48.48
C ARG A 624 -11.76 0.95 -48.99
N ASP A 625 -12.75 0.70 -49.85
CA ASP A 625 -13.76 1.66 -50.28
C ASP A 625 -15.12 1.24 -49.73
N GLY A 626 -15.54 1.88 -48.63
CA GLY A 626 -16.68 1.50 -47.83
C GLY A 626 -16.35 0.43 -46.77
N ALA A 627 -17.14 0.40 -45.69
CA ALA A 627 -16.93 -0.53 -44.57
C ALA A 627 -17.02 -2.02 -44.95
N GLN A 628 -17.76 -2.34 -46.01
CA GLN A 628 -17.90 -3.70 -46.55
C GLN A 628 -17.18 -3.90 -47.90
N GLY A 629 -16.38 -2.91 -48.33
CA GLY A 629 -15.62 -2.99 -49.58
C GLY A 629 -14.52 -4.04 -49.51
N ALA A 630 -14.10 -4.56 -50.66
CA ALA A 630 -12.98 -5.49 -50.74
C ALA A 630 -11.67 -4.83 -50.28
N ASP A 631 -10.76 -5.62 -49.71
CA ASP A 631 -9.42 -5.16 -49.36
C ASP A 631 -8.57 -5.01 -50.64
N LEU A 632 -8.30 -3.76 -51.00
CA LEU A 632 -7.54 -3.37 -52.18
C LEU A 632 -6.02 -3.50 -51.97
N ALA A 633 -5.55 -3.68 -50.73
CA ALA A 633 -4.14 -3.89 -50.42
C ALA A 633 -3.72 -5.36 -50.58
N ARG A 634 -4.68 -6.30 -50.49
CA ARG A 634 -4.43 -7.74 -50.49
C ARG A 634 -3.69 -8.21 -51.74
N GLY A 635 -2.60 -8.95 -51.54
CA GLY A 635 -1.74 -9.47 -52.58
C GLY A 635 -0.98 -8.38 -53.36
N GLY A 636 -1.07 -7.12 -52.92
CA GLY A 636 -0.38 -5.97 -53.52
C GLY A 636 1.12 -5.92 -53.18
N SER A 637 1.81 -4.92 -53.72
CA SER A 637 3.24 -4.73 -53.49
C SER A 637 3.47 -3.82 -52.27
N ALA A 638 4.04 -4.37 -51.19
CA ALA A 638 4.33 -3.62 -49.97
C ALA A 638 5.84 -3.42 -49.74
N THR A 639 6.21 -2.26 -49.21
CA THR A 639 7.57 -1.91 -48.79
C THR A 639 7.53 -1.29 -47.38
N ALA A 640 8.65 -1.26 -46.67
CA ALA A 640 8.74 -0.70 -45.33
C ALA A 640 10.09 -0.04 -45.07
N SER A 641 10.17 0.78 -44.02
CA SER A 641 11.41 1.42 -43.58
C SER A 641 12.49 0.42 -43.16
N SER A 642 12.09 -0.72 -42.58
CA SER A 642 12.95 -1.86 -42.25
C SER A 642 12.11 -3.10 -41.97
N ALA A 643 12.77 -4.24 -41.76
CA ALA A 643 12.13 -5.49 -41.36
C ALA A 643 13.04 -6.32 -40.45
N ASP A 644 12.45 -7.03 -39.48
CA ASP A 644 13.10 -8.12 -38.76
C ASP A 644 13.23 -9.36 -39.66
N ALA A 645 14.17 -10.24 -39.35
CA ALA A 645 14.44 -11.43 -40.17
C ALA A 645 13.17 -12.30 -40.30
N GLY A 646 12.75 -12.55 -41.54
CA GLY A 646 11.53 -13.33 -41.85
C GLY A 646 10.20 -12.58 -41.65
N LYS A 647 10.22 -11.28 -41.35
CA LYS A 647 9.01 -10.47 -41.06
C LYS A 647 8.89 -9.25 -42.00
N GLY A 648 9.00 -9.50 -43.30
CA GLY A 648 9.01 -8.48 -44.35
C GLY A 648 7.64 -7.81 -44.59
N ALA A 649 7.63 -6.65 -45.24
CA ALA A 649 6.42 -5.88 -45.53
C ALA A 649 5.31 -6.64 -46.29
N PRO A 650 5.60 -7.53 -47.27
CA PRO A 650 4.58 -8.30 -47.97
C PRO A 650 3.69 -9.17 -47.06
N LEU A 651 4.20 -9.56 -45.88
CA LEU A 651 3.44 -10.37 -44.92
C LEU A 651 2.31 -9.61 -44.23
N ALA A 652 2.25 -8.28 -44.34
CA ALA A 652 1.11 -7.52 -43.86
C ALA A 652 -0.03 -7.42 -44.88
N VAL A 653 0.15 -7.94 -46.11
CA VAL A 653 -0.85 -7.86 -47.19
C VAL A 653 -1.11 -9.21 -47.85
N ASP A 654 -0.59 -10.31 -47.29
CA ASP A 654 -0.74 -11.66 -47.85
C ASP A 654 -2.09 -12.33 -47.50
N GLY A 655 -2.78 -11.82 -46.48
CA GLY A 655 -4.07 -12.35 -46.01
C GLY A 655 -3.96 -13.50 -45.03
N ASP A 656 -2.75 -13.82 -44.53
CA ASP A 656 -2.53 -14.83 -43.50
C ASP A 656 -2.41 -14.17 -42.12
N SER A 657 -3.30 -14.53 -41.17
CA SER A 657 -3.28 -13.97 -39.82
C SER A 657 -2.14 -14.47 -38.94
N ALA A 658 -1.35 -15.44 -39.40
CA ALA A 658 -0.20 -15.98 -38.67
C ALA A 658 1.14 -15.34 -39.08
N THR A 659 1.19 -14.64 -40.21
CA THR A 659 2.38 -13.93 -40.71
C THR A 659 2.28 -12.44 -40.42
N ARG A 660 3.42 -11.74 -40.35
CA ARG A 660 3.43 -10.31 -40.00
C ARG A 660 4.63 -9.57 -40.54
N TRP A 661 4.45 -8.28 -40.78
CA TRP A 661 5.56 -7.34 -40.83
C TRP A 661 5.96 -6.92 -39.41
N ALA A 662 7.26 -6.78 -39.16
CA ALA A 662 7.78 -6.15 -37.95
C ALA A 662 9.02 -5.31 -38.28
N VAL A 663 9.15 -4.14 -37.67
CA VAL A 663 10.38 -3.34 -37.77
C VAL A 663 11.59 -4.11 -37.29
N SER A 664 12.77 -3.79 -37.82
CA SER A 664 14.03 -4.39 -37.37
C SER A 664 14.24 -4.13 -35.87
N LYS A 665 14.95 -5.03 -35.17
CA LYS A 665 15.26 -4.83 -33.75
C LYS A 665 15.98 -3.51 -33.48
N ALA A 666 16.85 -3.06 -34.40
CA ALA A 666 17.59 -1.80 -34.28
C ALA A 666 16.69 -0.57 -34.43
N ASP A 667 15.60 -0.66 -35.20
CA ASP A 667 14.66 0.44 -35.45
C ASP A 667 13.44 0.44 -34.52
N ARG A 668 13.33 -0.49 -33.56
CA ARG A 668 12.24 -0.46 -32.57
C ARG A 668 12.05 0.88 -31.84
N PRO A 669 13.11 1.61 -31.41
CA PRO A 669 12.93 2.92 -30.79
C PRO A 669 12.62 4.03 -31.81
N ARG A 670 12.70 3.75 -33.11
CA ARG A 670 12.55 4.74 -34.17
C ARG A 670 11.07 5.07 -34.40
N ALA A 671 10.70 6.30 -34.03
CA ALA A 671 9.33 6.79 -34.12
C ALA A 671 8.76 6.80 -35.54
N ASP A 672 9.55 7.17 -36.55
CA ASP A 672 9.12 7.41 -37.94
C ASP A 672 9.22 6.17 -38.86
N SER A 673 9.21 4.96 -38.29
CA SER A 673 9.13 3.73 -39.09
C SER A 673 7.81 3.64 -39.86
N TRP A 674 7.82 3.06 -41.06
CA TRP A 674 6.64 3.05 -41.93
C TRP A 674 6.49 1.74 -42.72
N LEU A 675 5.24 1.43 -43.11
CA LEU A 675 4.89 0.39 -44.09
C LEU A 675 3.97 1.01 -45.15
N ALA A 676 4.31 0.85 -46.42
CA ALA A 676 3.58 1.42 -47.56
C ALA A 676 3.17 0.32 -48.56
N VAL A 677 1.96 0.46 -49.11
CA VAL A 677 1.37 -0.46 -50.09
C VAL A 677 1.08 0.29 -51.38
N ASP A 678 1.51 -0.25 -52.53
CA ASP A 678 1.07 0.16 -53.87
C ASP A 678 -0.19 -0.63 -54.26
N LEU A 679 -1.31 0.07 -54.47
CA LEU A 679 -2.59 -0.49 -54.89
C LEU A 679 -2.62 -0.85 -56.40
N GLY A 680 -1.50 -0.64 -57.10
CA GLY A 680 -1.29 -0.97 -58.52
C GLY A 680 -1.77 0.11 -59.50
N ALA A 681 -2.78 0.89 -59.11
CA ALA A 681 -3.27 2.06 -59.82
C ALA A 681 -4.00 2.98 -58.84
N GLU A 682 -4.39 4.18 -59.30
CA GLU A 682 -5.24 5.05 -58.49
C GLU A 682 -6.58 4.35 -58.18
N ARG A 683 -6.92 4.30 -56.90
CA ARG A 683 -8.13 3.71 -56.35
C ARG A 683 -8.77 4.70 -55.38
N ARG A 684 -10.10 4.75 -55.39
CA ARG A 684 -10.85 5.43 -54.34
C ARG A 684 -10.80 4.57 -53.09
N ILE A 685 -10.43 5.16 -51.97
CA ILE A 685 -10.49 4.54 -50.63
C ILE A 685 -11.05 5.54 -49.64
N ASP A 686 -11.69 5.04 -48.60
CA ASP A 686 -12.18 5.85 -47.48
C ASP A 686 -11.85 5.20 -46.13
N ARG A 687 -11.11 4.08 -46.13
CA ARG A 687 -10.85 3.30 -44.94
C ARG A 687 -9.52 2.57 -45.00
N VAL A 688 -8.83 2.51 -43.86
CA VAL A 688 -7.71 1.62 -43.61
C VAL A 688 -7.95 0.83 -42.34
N THR A 689 -7.74 -0.49 -42.38
CA THR A 689 -7.79 -1.35 -41.20
C THR A 689 -6.40 -1.91 -40.92
N LEU A 690 -5.89 -1.67 -39.72
CA LEU A 690 -4.59 -2.17 -39.26
C LEU A 690 -4.81 -3.23 -38.19
N ARG A 691 -4.32 -4.45 -38.43
CA ARG A 691 -4.32 -5.53 -37.44
C ARG A 691 -2.93 -5.63 -36.84
N TRP A 692 -2.77 -5.14 -35.63
CA TRP A 692 -1.49 -5.11 -34.93
C TRP A 692 -1.19 -6.45 -34.27
N GLU A 693 0.09 -6.76 -34.09
CA GLU A 693 0.51 -7.71 -33.05
C GLU A 693 0.52 -7.00 -31.69
N SER A 694 1.01 -7.65 -30.61
CA SER A 694 1.19 -7.01 -29.30
C SER A 694 2.01 -5.71 -29.38
N ALA A 695 2.90 -5.59 -30.37
CA ALA A 695 3.64 -4.37 -30.72
C ALA A 695 2.81 -3.32 -31.50
N ALA A 696 1.69 -2.88 -30.92
CA ALA A 696 0.83 -1.88 -31.56
C ALA A 696 1.43 -0.47 -31.46
N GLY A 697 1.44 0.28 -32.57
CA GLY A 697 1.89 1.67 -32.57
C GLY A 697 1.06 2.52 -31.62
N ARG A 698 1.70 3.25 -30.70
CA ARG A 698 1.00 4.11 -29.73
C ARG A 698 0.45 5.39 -30.36
N ALA A 699 1.07 5.85 -31.44
CA ALA A 699 0.55 6.89 -32.32
C ALA A 699 1.12 6.71 -33.73
N TYR A 700 0.32 6.97 -34.76
CA TYR A 700 0.74 6.87 -36.16
C TYR A 700 -0.21 7.67 -37.07
N ARG A 701 0.18 7.84 -38.33
CA ARG A 701 -0.62 8.46 -39.38
C ARG A 701 -0.83 7.49 -40.52
N VAL A 702 -2.04 7.46 -41.07
CA VAL A 702 -2.32 6.89 -42.38
C VAL A 702 -2.19 8.00 -43.40
N GLN A 703 -1.34 7.79 -44.40
CA GLN A 703 -1.07 8.75 -45.46
C GLN A 703 -1.34 8.15 -46.82
N GLY A 704 -1.74 8.99 -47.76
CA GLY A 704 -2.01 8.61 -49.15
C GLY A 704 -1.15 9.40 -50.12
N SER A 705 -0.83 8.79 -51.26
CA SER A 705 -0.02 9.40 -52.31
C SER A 705 -0.43 8.88 -53.70
N THR A 706 -0.27 9.70 -54.74
CA THR A 706 -0.47 9.28 -56.14
C THR A 706 0.82 8.78 -56.78
N ASP A 707 2.00 9.12 -56.24
CA ASP A 707 3.31 8.87 -56.85
C ASP A 707 4.32 8.14 -55.94
N GLY A 708 3.96 7.92 -54.67
CA GLY A 708 4.79 7.26 -53.66
C GLY A 708 5.86 8.14 -53.03
N ARG A 709 5.95 9.43 -53.42
CA ARG A 709 6.96 10.39 -52.95
C ARG A 709 6.31 11.50 -52.13
N ASP A 710 5.24 12.09 -52.65
CA ASP A 710 4.50 13.16 -51.98
C ASP A 710 3.31 12.58 -51.23
N TRP A 711 3.33 12.70 -49.90
CA TRP A 711 2.36 12.08 -49.00
C TRP A 711 1.48 13.13 -48.32
N ARG A 712 0.17 12.86 -48.26
CA ARG A 712 -0.79 13.65 -47.47
C ARG A 712 -1.39 12.81 -46.35
N ASP A 713 -1.58 13.42 -45.18
CA ASP A 713 -2.28 12.79 -44.06
C ASP A 713 -3.76 12.55 -44.42
N LEU A 714 -4.22 11.31 -44.20
CA LEU A 714 -5.61 10.90 -44.39
C LEU A 714 -6.31 10.68 -43.05
N ALA A 715 -5.61 10.04 -42.10
CA ALA A 715 -6.09 9.81 -40.74
C ALA A 715 -4.92 9.73 -39.76
N THR A 716 -5.22 9.93 -38.47
CA THR A 716 -4.31 9.66 -37.36
C THR A 716 -4.89 8.53 -36.51
N GLY A 717 -4.05 7.64 -36.00
CA GLY A 717 -4.45 6.52 -35.18
C GLY A 717 -3.56 6.32 -33.94
N PRO A 718 -4.01 5.55 -32.94
CA PRO A 718 -5.37 5.01 -32.83
C PRO A 718 -6.42 6.13 -32.64
N ARG A 719 -7.70 5.83 -32.87
CA ARG A 719 -8.78 6.76 -32.52
C ARG A 719 -9.12 6.61 -31.05
N PRO A 720 -9.22 7.71 -30.29
CA PRO A 720 -9.69 7.59 -28.93
C PRO A 720 -11.18 7.21 -28.90
N ALA A 721 -11.56 6.42 -27.89
CA ALA A 721 -12.96 6.20 -27.54
C ALA A 721 -13.62 7.47 -26.97
N VAL A 722 -12.83 8.35 -26.34
CA VAL A 722 -13.27 9.65 -25.84
C VAL A 722 -12.27 10.72 -26.28
N SER A 723 -12.76 11.79 -26.91
CA SER A 723 -11.99 13.03 -27.09
C SER A 723 -12.83 14.20 -26.62
N SER A 724 -12.45 14.78 -25.48
CA SER A 724 -13.24 15.82 -24.82
C SER A 724 -12.44 17.10 -24.63
N ARG A 725 -13.04 18.25 -24.95
CA ARG A 725 -12.52 19.59 -24.63
C ARG A 725 -13.27 20.24 -23.47
N GLY A 726 -14.17 19.50 -22.83
CA GLY A 726 -15.00 19.97 -21.73
C GLY A 726 -14.30 20.19 -20.40
N GLY A 727 -13.06 19.70 -20.25
CA GLY A 727 -12.27 19.88 -19.04
C GLY A 727 -12.73 19.05 -17.84
N TRP A 728 -13.46 17.95 -18.07
CA TRP A 728 -13.76 16.97 -17.03
C TRP A 728 -14.02 15.57 -17.61
N LEU A 729 -13.76 14.56 -16.79
CA LEU A 729 -13.99 13.14 -17.08
C LEU A 729 -14.43 12.43 -15.80
N ASP A 730 -15.49 11.64 -15.90
CA ASP A 730 -15.91 10.67 -14.89
C ASP A 730 -15.59 9.26 -15.38
N VAL A 731 -15.13 8.39 -14.48
CA VAL A 731 -14.84 6.98 -14.72
C VAL A 731 -15.74 6.14 -13.81
N ASP A 732 -16.77 5.52 -14.38
CA ASP A 732 -17.77 4.68 -13.71
C ASP A 732 -18.52 5.31 -12.52
N GLY A 733 -18.47 6.65 -12.34
CA GLY A 733 -18.93 7.29 -11.11
C GLY A 733 -18.01 7.06 -9.90
N ARG A 734 -16.81 6.49 -10.12
CA ARG A 734 -15.86 6.08 -9.08
C ARG A 734 -14.69 7.06 -8.97
N ALA A 735 -14.26 7.63 -10.09
CA ALA A 735 -13.19 8.62 -10.14
C ALA A 735 -13.57 9.80 -11.02
N GLY A 736 -13.64 10.99 -10.41
CA GLY A 736 -13.86 12.24 -11.11
C GLY A 736 -12.58 13.02 -11.33
N LEU A 737 -12.39 13.55 -12.53
CA LEU A 737 -11.22 14.34 -12.93
C LEU A 737 -11.70 15.66 -13.54
N VAL A 738 -11.18 16.79 -13.05
CA VAL A 738 -11.42 18.13 -13.64
C VAL A 738 -10.09 18.71 -14.08
N VAL A 739 -9.99 19.06 -15.36
CA VAL A 739 -8.78 19.63 -15.98
C VAL A 739 -8.99 21.13 -16.17
N ARG A 740 -8.17 21.91 -15.46
CA ARG A 740 -8.10 23.38 -15.54
C ARG A 740 -6.96 23.81 -16.46
N ASP A 741 -7.21 24.86 -17.24
CA ASP A 741 -6.22 25.50 -18.12
C ASP A 741 -5.54 24.56 -19.15
N GLY A 742 -6.14 23.39 -19.40
CA GLY A 742 -5.64 22.42 -20.36
C GLY A 742 -5.82 22.90 -21.80
N ARG A 743 -4.74 22.90 -22.59
CA ARG A 743 -4.77 23.25 -24.02
C ARG A 743 -5.18 22.09 -24.92
N ASN A 744 -4.89 20.88 -24.45
CA ASN A 744 -5.11 19.63 -25.17
C ASN A 744 -6.42 18.98 -24.69
N PRO A 745 -7.12 18.22 -25.55
CA PRO A 745 -8.30 17.46 -25.12
C PRO A 745 -7.92 16.35 -24.12
N ILE A 746 -8.92 15.88 -23.38
CA ILE A 746 -8.85 14.61 -22.65
C ILE A 746 -9.08 13.48 -23.66
N GLY A 747 -8.22 12.47 -23.64
CA GLY A 747 -8.26 11.29 -24.51
C GLY A 747 -8.43 9.99 -23.74
N VAL A 748 -9.29 9.08 -24.18
CA VAL A 748 -9.37 7.69 -23.67
C VAL A 748 -9.10 6.71 -24.80
N TYR A 749 -8.16 5.80 -24.60
CA TYR A 749 -7.71 4.80 -25.56
C TYR A 749 -7.68 3.43 -24.89
N ASP A 750 -8.66 2.58 -25.16
CA ASP A 750 -8.81 1.28 -24.50
C ASP A 750 -8.75 1.39 -22.96
N ASP A 751 -7.63 1.01 -22.36
CA ASP A 751 -7.34 1.00 -20.94
C ASP A 751 -6.51 2.21 -20.46
N LYS A 752 -6.29 3.21 -21.33
CA LYS A 752 -5.47 4.39 -21.04
C LYS A 752 -6.27 5.68 -21.10
N ILE A 753 -6.02 6.58 -20.15
CA ILE A 753 -6.53 7.94 -20.10
C ILE A 753 -5.35 8.93 -20.20
N VAL A 754 -5.53 9.99 -20.98
CA VAL A 754 -4.59 11.12 -21.09
C VAL A 754 -5.35 12.41 -20.88
N LEU A 755 -5.00 13.18 -19.84
CA LEU A 755 -5.74 14.39 -19.47
C LEU A 755 -5.32 15.63 -20.27
N GLY A 756 -4.14 15.61 -20.86
CA GLY A 756 -3.67 16.60 -21.83
C GLY A 756 -3.13 15.94 -23.09
N ASP A 757 -4.02 15.35 -23.90
CA ASP A 757 -3.67 14.55 -25.09
C ASP A 757 -3.15 15.41 -26.25
N GLY A 758 -1.83 15.61 -26.26
CA GLY A 758 -1.12 16.42 -27.25
C GLY A 758 0.32 16.72 -26.83
N PRO A 759 0.95 17.72 -27.48
CA PRO A 759 2.31 18.17 -27.12
C PRO A 759 2.39 18.65 -25.67
N ALA A 760 3.58 18.58 -25.09
CA ALA A 760 3.87 19.08 -23.74
C ALA A 760 3.28 20.49 -23.52
N ALA A 761 2.37 20.61 -22.55
CA ALA A 761 1.72 21.85 -22.20
C ALA A 761 1.38 21.86 -20.70
N PRO A 762 1.35 23.04 -20.05
CA PRO A 762 0.89 23.14 -18.67
C PRO A 762 -0.55 22.68 -18.50
N LEU A 763 -0.85 22.07 -17.37
CA LEU A 763 -2.20 21.72 -16.93
C LEU A 763 -2.29 21.68 -15.40
N LEU A 764 -3.50 21.81 -14.89
CA LEU A 764 -3.84 21.50 -13.51
C LEU A 764 -5.04 20.55 -13.48
N VAL A 765 -4.97 19.51 -12.65
CA VAL A 765 -5.99 18.48 -12.52
C VAL A 765 -6.44 18.40 -11.08
N GLU A 766 -7.75 18.40 -10.85
CA GLU A 766 -8.39 18.09 -9.58
C GLU A 766 -9.00 16.69 -9.69
N GLY A 767 -8.65 15.79 -8.77
CA GLY A 767 -9.20 14.44 -8.70
C GLY A 767 -10.12 14.28 -7.50
N PHE A 768 -11.29 13.70 -7.68
CA PHE A 768 -12.34 13.56 -6.67
C PHE A 768 -12.82 12.10 -6.57
N PRO A 769 -12.78 11.48 -5.37
CA PRO A 769 -13.33 10.14 -5.18
C PRO A 769 -14.87 10.18 -5.15
N GLY A 770 -15.52 9.24 -5.84
CA GLY A 770 -16.97 9.00 -5.72
C GLY A 770 -17.90 10.18 -6.04
N THR A 771 -17.44 11.16 -6.83
CA THR A 771 -18.25 12.34 -7.20
C THR A 771 -19.07 12.09 -8.46
N SER A 772 -20.36 12.46 -8.45
CA SER A 772 -21.23 12.23 -9.61
C SER A 772 -20.84 13.07 -10.82
N ALA A 773 -21.10 12.58 -12.03
CA ALA A 773 -20.86 13.30 -13.28
C ALA A 773 -21.53 14.70 -13.31
N GLY A 774 -22.72 14.84 -12.75
CA GLY A 774 -23.43 16.12 -12.66
C GLY A 774 -22.71 17.14 -11.76
N GLU A 775 -22.19 16.69 -10.61
CA GLU A 775 -21.42 17.52 -9.70
C GLU A 775 -20.05 17.87 -10.30
N LEU A 776 -19.36 16.93 -10.96
CA LEU A 776 -18.10 17.18 -11.66
C LEU A 776 -18.26 18.25 -12.74
N ARG A 777 -19.32 18.16 -13.55
CA ARG A 777 -19.64 19.19 -14.55
C ARG A 777 -19.87 20.55 -13.89
N ALA A 778 -20.54 20.59 -12.75
CA ALA A 778 -20.75 21.83 -12.00
C ALA A 778 -19.42 22.38 -11.47
N ILE A 779 -18.53 21.54 -10.94
CA ILE A 779 -17.19 21.90 -10.48
C ILE A 779 -16.35 22.46 -11.62
N ALA A 780 -16.30 21.78 -12.77
CA ALA A 780 -15.55 22.21 -13.96
C ALA A 780 -15.98 23.60 -14.47
N ARG A 781 -17.26 23.95 -14.29
CA ARG A 781 -17.82 25.26 -14.67
C ARG A 781 -17.63 26.37 -13.62
N ARG A 782 -17.27 26.02 -12.38
CA ARG A 782 -16.98 27.03 -11.35
C ARG A 782 -15.74 27.81 -11.72
N THR A 783 -15.77 29.12 -11.51
CA THR A 783 -14.59 29.97 -11.61
C THR A 783 -13.57 29.53 -10.56
N ALA A 784 -12.38 29.14 -11.01
CA ALA A 784 -11.28 28.74 -10.14
C ALA A 784 -10.47 29.96 -9.67
N PRO A 785 -9.71 29.85 -8.56
CA PRO A 785 -8.70 30.82 -8.21
C PRO A 785 -7.66 31.03 -9.33
N THR A 786 -7.11 32.24 -9.42
CA THR A 786 -6.07 32.58 -10.41
C THR A 786 -4.89 33.28 -9.75
N ALA A 787 -3.67 32.95 -10.15
CA ALA A 787 -2.45 33.66 -9.76
C ALA A 787 -2.07 34.74 -10.79
N GLU A 788 -1.52 35.86 -10.34
CA GLU A 788 -0.94 36.87 -11.24
C GLU A 788 0.35 36.37 -11.91
N ALA A 789 1.15 35.56 -11.19
CA ALA A 789 2.38 34.97 -11.71
C ALA A 789 2.07 33.68 -12.49
N THR A 790 2.54 33.60 -13.74
CA THR A 790 2.22 32.51 -14.66
C THR A 790 2.84 31.16 -14.28
N GLU A 791 3.91 31.19 -13.49
CA GLU A 791 4.63 30.04 -12.94
C GLU A 791 3.90 29.42 -11.74
N VAL A 792 2.95 30.17 -11.15
CA VAL A 792 2.15 29.69 -10.02
C VAL A 792 0.83 29.14 -10.52
N ARG A 793 0.55 27.88 -10.19
CA ARG A 793 -0.75 27.25 -10.44
C ARG A 793 -1.52 27.11 -9.13
N THR A 794 -2.83 27.29 -9.18
CA THR A 794 -3.67 27.28 -7.99
C THR A 794 -5.06 26.76 -8.29
N THR A 795 -5.67 26.13 -7.29
CA THR A 795 -7.09 25.77 -7.29
C THR A 795 -7.65 25.79 -5.86
N LEU A 796 -8.97 25.80 -5.75
CA LEU A 796 -9.71 25.61 -4.49
C LEU A 796 -10.50 24.31 -4.58
N THR A 797 -9.93 23.23 -4.03
CA THR A 797 -10.48 21.87 -4.08
C THR A 797 -10.91 21.47 -2.67
N ASP A 798 -12.16 21.04 -2.49
CA ASP A 798 -12.74 20.68 -1.18
C ASP A 798 -12.45 21.70 -0.05
N GLY A 799 -12.56 22.99 -0.41
CA GLY A 799 -12.35 24.10 0.51
C GLY A 799 -10.87 24.39 0.85
N HIS A 800 -9.91 23.64 0.32
CA HIS A 800 -8.48 23.83 0.52
C HIS A 800 -7.87 24.57 -0.67
N LEU A 801 -7.13 25.65 -0.40
CA LEU A 801 -6.43 26.40 -1.43
C LEU A 801 -5.05 25.78 -1.64
N THR A 802 -4.83 25.25 -2.84
CA THR A 802 -3.55 24.64 -3.23
C THR A 802 -2.78 25.59 -4.12
N LEU A 803 -1.47 25.73 -3.88
CA LEU A 803 -0.55 26.57 -4.65
C LEU A 803 0.70 25.78 -5.03
N PHE A 804 1.10 25.86 -6.29
CA PHE A 804 2.34 25.26 -6.81
C PHE A 804 3.21 26.33 -7.45
N ASN A 805 4.44 26.50 -6.98
CA ASN A 805 5.46 27.28 -7.68
C ASN A 805 6.29 26.35 -8.59
N LEU A 806 5.93 26.29 -9.87
CA LEU A 806 6.54 25.41 -10.86
C LEU A 806 7.81 26.02 -11.49
N SER A 807 8.66 26.65 -10.67
CA SER A 807 9.87 27.34 -11.14
C SER A 807 11.05 27.17 -10.18
N GLY A 808 12.25 27.52 -10.67
CA GLY A 808 13.48 27.56 -9.87
C GLY A 808 13.65 28.82 -9.01
N GLU A 809 12.69 29.75 -9.03
CA GLU A 809 12.78 31.05 -8.36
C GLU A 809 11.75 31.20 -7.25
N SER A 810 12.06 32.01 -6.24
CA SER A 810 11.04 32.36 -5.23
C SER A 810 10.06 33.38 -5.81
N VAL A 811 8.76 33.14 -5.64
CA VAL A 811 7.70 33.97 -6.23
C VAL A 811 6.87 34.62 -5.13
N ARG A 812 6.65 35.93 -5.24
CA ARG A 812 5.60 36.64 -4.52
C ARG A 812 4.53 37.03 -5.52
N THR A 813 3.30 36.61 -5.29
CA THR A 813 2.20 36.82 -6.23
C THR A 813 0.87 37.00 -5.50
N ARG A 814 -0.06 37.69 -6.14
CA ARG A 814 -1.43 37.77 -5.68
C ARG A 814 -2.25 36.63 -6.27
N ILE A 815 -3.04 35.99 -5.42
CA ILE A 815 -4.04 35.01 -5.79
C ILE A 815 -5.43 35.65 -5.67
N THR A 816 -6.19 35.63 -6.75
CA THR A 816 -7.61 36.03 -6.74
C THR A 816 -8.46 34.80 -6.50
N ILE A 817 -9.23 34.81 -5.42
CA ILE A 817 -10.14 33.73 -5.02
C ILE A 817 -11.57 34.22 -5.27
N PRO A 818 -12.32 33.62 -6.21
CA PRO A 818 -13.68 34.06 -6.54
C PRO A 818 -14.65 33.93 -5.36
N ARG A 819 -15.64 34.83 -5.29
CA ARG A 819 -16.72 34.73 -4.31
C ARG A 819 -17.68 33.60 -4.65
N THR A 820 -17.93 32.71 -3.69
CA THR A 820 -18.84 31.55 -3.84
C THR A 820 -20.14 31.67 -3.02
N GLY A 821 -20.36 32.81 -2.34
CA GLY A 821 -21.56 33.07 -1.54
C GLY A 821 -21.45 34.35 -0.73
N THR A 822 -22.33 34.52 0.26
CA THR A 822 -22.28 35.67 1.20
C THR A 822 -21.22 35.50 2.27
N ASP A 823 -20.93 34.26 2.63
CA ASP A 823 -19.86 33.91 3.56
C ASP A 823 -18.51 33.94 2.85
N THR A 824 -17.48 34.42 3.55
CA THR A 824 -16.11 34.48 3.03
C THR A 824 -15.20 33.57 3.85
N VAL A 825 -14.64 32.56 3.21
CA VAL A 825 -13.62 31.69 3.80
C VAL A 825 -12.26 32.36 3.68
N VAL A 826 -11.47 32.30 4.74
CA VAL A 826 -10.13 32.91 4.81
C VAL A 826 -9.10 31.89 5.30
N PHE A 827 -7.97 31.83 4.60
CA PHE A 827 -6.78 31.00 4.84
C PHE A 827 -5.72 31.67 5.72
N GLU A 828 -4.72 30.89 6.16
CA GLU A 828 -3.55 31.42 6.89
C GLU A 828 -2.80 32.47 6.06
N GLY A 829 -2.46 33.62 6.66
CA GLY A 829 -1.79 34.72 5.97
C GLY A 829 -2.65 35.98 5.82
N THR A 830 -2.24 36.87 4.91
CA THR A 830 -2.88 38.18 4.69
C THR A 830 -3.70 38.20 3.41
N GLN A 831 -4.92 38.73 3.52
CA GLN A 831 -5.89 38.78 2.42
C GLN A 831 -6.69 40.08 2.50
N ARG A 832 -7.24 40.49 1.36
CA ARG A 832 -8.11 41.65 1.24
C ARG A 832 -9.35 41.27 0.45
N LEU A 833 -10.53 41.52 1.01
CA LEU A 833 -11.78 41.33 0.29
C LEU A 833 -11.87 42.32 -0.86
N THR A 834 -12.34 41.85 -2.01
CA THR A 834 -12.56 42.65 -3.22
C THR A 834 -14.04 42.69 -3.55
N ALA A 835 -14.42 43.42 -4.60
CA ALA A 835 -15.80 43.46 -5.06
C ALA A 835 -16.30 42.08 -5.51
N ASP A 836 -15.43 41.18 -5.98
CA ASP A 836 -15.81 39.90 -6.61
C ASP A 836 -15.24 38.66 -5.89
N GLY A 837 -14.54 38.83 -4.76
CA GLY A 837 -13.89 37.73 -4.06
C GLY A 837 -12.91 38.17 -2.99
N THR A 838 -11.77 37.49 -2.93
CA THR A 838 -10.66 37.75 -2.00
C THR A 838 -9.33 37.77 -2.75
N SER A 839 -8.50 38.77 -2.49
CA SER A 839 -7.11 38.84 -2.90
C SER A 839 -6.23 38.29 -1.79
N PHE A 840 -5.50 37.21 -2.04
CA PHE A 840 -4.57 36.57 -1.11
C PHE A 840 -3.12 36.84 -1.54
N GLU A 841 -2.27 37.31 -0.62
CA GLU A 841 -0.86 37.59 -0.91
C GLU A 841 -0.02 36.35 -0.59
N ALA A 842 0.49 35.68 -1.63
CA ALA A 842 1.29 34.46 -1.51
C ALA A 842 2.79 34.76 -1.65
N ALA A 843 3.60 34.09 -0.84
CA ALA A 843 5.06 34.03 -0.99
C ALA A 843 5.50 32.57 -0.97
N LEU A 844 5.99 32.09 -2.10
CA LEU A 844 6.34 30.69 -2.33
C LEU A 844 7.84 30.61 -2.64
N PRO A 845 8.63 29.83 -1.86
CA PRO A 845 10.00 29.55 -2.24
C PRO A 845 10.07 28.80 -3.59
N ALA A 846 11.25 28.80 -4.20
CA ALA A 846 11.53 28.04 -5.40
C ALA A 846 11.12 26.57 -5.26
N ALA A 847 10.48 26.04 -6.29
CA ALA A 847 10.09 24.64 -6.40
C ALA A 847 9.29 24.09 -5.19
N THR A 848 8.31 24.85 -4.70
CA THR A 848 7.47 24.46 -3.54
C THR A 848 5.99 24.32 -3.89
N ALA A 849 5.32 23.45 -3.14
CA ALA A 849 3.87 23.33 -3.14
C ALA A 849 3.34 23.53 -1.71
N VAL A 850 2.16 24.14 -1.58
CA VAL A 850 1.47 24.30 -0.29
C VAL A 850 -0.03 24.05 -0.44
N VAL A 851 -0.61 23.43 0.58
CA VAL A 851 -2.05 23.34 0.82
C VAL A 851 -2.39 24.23 2.01
N LEU A 852 -3.39 25.09 1.84
CA LEU A 852 -3.88 25.98 2.89
C LEU A 852 -5.31 25.58 3.26
N ALA A 853 -5.48 25.13 4.50
CA ALA A 853 -6.78 24.80 5.06
C ALA A 853 -7.62 26.07 5.34
N PRO A 854 -8.96 25.99 5.21
CA PRO A 854 -9.84 27.07 5.61
C PRO A 854 -9.72 27.30 7.12
N ARG A 855 -9.33 28.51 7.55
CA ARG A 855 -9.12 28.82 8.97
C ARG A 855 -10.33 29.47 9.61
N PHE A 856 -10.96 30.43 8.93
CA PHE A 856 -12.18 31.07 9.42
C PHE A 856 -13.20 31.26 8.31
N THR A 857 -14.47 31.29 8.69
CA THR A 857 -15.58 31.78 7.87
C THR A 857 -16.06 33.10 8.44
N LEU A 858 -16.08 34.14 7.59
CA LEU A 858 -16.56 35.47 7.91
C LEU A 858 -17.97 35.66 7.33
N THR A 859 -18.92 36.04 8.19
CA THR A 859 -20.32 36.22 7.80
C THR A 859 -20.76 37.65 8.09
N PRO A 860 -21.34 38.37 7.13
CA PRO A 860 -21.87 39.70 7.39
C PRO A 860 -23.04 39.64 8.39
N LEU A 861 -23.11 40.60 9.32
CA LEU A 861 -24.26 40.72 10.25
C LEU A 861 -25.39 41.59 9.69
N THR A 862 -25.16 42.23 8.54
CA THR A 862 -26.14 43.04 7.83
C THR A 862 -26.50 42.36 6.50
N SER A 863 -27.65 42.74 5.92
CA SER A 863 -28.00 42.34 4.56
C SER A 863 -27.03 42.90 3.51
N ARG A 864 -26.29 43.97 3.84
CA ARG A 864 -25.13 44.41 3.06
C ARG A 864 -24.00 43.39 3.28
N GLY A 865 -23.48 42.81 2.20
CA GLY A 865 -22.32 41.91 2.23
C GLY A 865 -21.08 42.58 2.83
N LEU A 866 -20.02 41.79 3.03
CA LEU A 866 -18.76 42.33 3.54
C LEU A 866 -18.14 43.33 2.53
N PRO A 867 -17.66 44.50 2.98
CA PRO A 867 -17.19 45.54 2.08
C PRO A 867 -15.84 45.21 1.44
N SER A 868 -15.67 45.65 0.19
CA SER A 868 -14.36 45.68 -0.46
C SER A 868 -13.37 46.52 0.35
N GLY A 869 -12.12 46.05 0.45
CA GLY A 869 -11.07 46.72 1.21
C GLY A 869 -10.90 46.21 2.65
N LEU A 870 -11.80 45.35 3.17
CA LEU A 870 -11.59 44.68 4.45
C LEU A 870 -10.32 43.81 4.36
N ARG A 871 -9.34 44.10 5.22
CA ARG A 871 -8.10 43.34 5.35
C ARG A 871 -8.26 42.31 6.46
N VAL A 872 -7.88 41.08 6.15
CA VAL A 872 -7.92 39.94 7.06
C VAL A 872 -6.51 39.38 7.16
N GLN A 873 -5.97 39.29 8.37
CA GLN A 873 -4.71 38.61 8.65
C GLN A 873 -4.98 37.48 9.62
N VAL A 874 -5.00 36.26 9.10
CA VAL A 874 -5.08 35.06 9.91
C VAL A 874 -3.70 34.78 10.50
N VAL A 875 -3.62 34.80 11.83
CA VAL A 875 -2.37 34.55 12.56
C VAL A 875 -2.19 33.04 12.78
N ASP A 876 -3.25 32.36 13.21
CA ASP A 876 -3.34 30.91 13.41
C ASP A 876 -4.82 30.48 13.36
N GLY A 877 -5.11 29.20 13.61
CA GLY A 877 -6.46 28.64 13.60
C GLY A 877 -7.43 29.17 14.69
N ALA A 878 -6.95 29.96 15.65
CA ALA A 878 -7.74 30.56 16.73
C ALA A 878 -7.76 32.10 16.70
N THR A 879 -6.77 32.73 16.05
CA THR A 879 -6.55 34.18 16.08
C THR A 879 -6.60 34.81 14.68
N VAL A 880 -7.46 35.81 14.51
CA VAL A 880 -7.56 36.62 13.28
C VAL A 880 -7.51 38.11 13.60
N ARG A 881 -6.81 38.89 12.77
CA ARG A 881 -6.77 40.36 12.83
C ARG A 881 -7.54 40.96 11.65
N LEU A 882 -8.39 41.94 11.93
CA LEU A 882 -9.28 42.58 10.94
C LEU A 882 -9.05 44.09 10.94
N SER A 883 -8.97 44.70 9.76
CA SER A 883 -8.79 46.16 9.60
C SER A 883 -9.24 46.68 8.22
N GLY A 884 -9.22 48.00 8.02
CA GLY A 884 -9.38 48.62 6.69
C GLY A 884 -10.77 49.14 6.41
N ALA A 885 -11.76 48.28 6.13
CA ALA A 885 -13.12 48.72 5.80
C ALA A 885 -14.10 48.51 6.97
N SER A 886 -14.88 49.55 7.30
CA SER A 886 -15.81 49.47 8.43
C SER A 886 -16.95 48.48 8.17
N CYS A 887 -17.15 47.53 9.07
CA CYS A 887 -18.23 46.55 8.98
C CYS A 887 -18.48 45.83 10.31
N ALA A 888 -19.65 45.18 10.42
CA ALA A 888 -19.97 44.25 11.49
C ALA A 888 -20.10 42.84 10.92
N LEU A 889 -19.38 41.88 11.50
CA LEU A 889 -19.32 40.51 11.00
C LEU A 889 -19.23 39.50 12.14
N ARG A 890 -19.54 38.24 11.82
CA ARG A 890 -19.29 37.09 12.68
C ARG A 890 -18.11 36.29 12.13
N VAL A 891 -17.12 36.07 12.99
CA VAL A 891 -15.99 35.17 12.74
C VAL A 891 -16.36 33.79 13.27
N ARG A 892 -16.22 32.73 12.46
CA ARG A 892 -16.51 31.34 12.84
C ARG A 892 -15.34 30.42 12.50
N ALA A 893 -14.97 29.53 13.41
CA ALA A 893 -14.06 28.41 13.15
C ALA A 893 -14.26 27.34 14.24
N GLN A 894 -14.04 26.07 13.91
CA GLN A 894 -13.99 24.97 14.90
C GLN A 894 -15.23 24.89 15.80
N GLY A 895 -16.43 25.19 15.27
CA GLY A 895 -17.68 25.25 16.02
C GLY A 895 -17.80 26.44 16.99
N ARG A 896 -16.83 27.35 17.02
CA ARG A 896 -16.79 28.58 17.83
C ARG A 896 -17.14 29.79 16.97
N SER A 897 -17.60 30.86 17.61
CA SER A 897 -17.85 32.12 16.91
C SER A 897 -17.70 33.34 17.81
N SER A 898 -17.35 34.47 17.21
CA SER A 898 -17.34 35.77 17.87
C SER A 898 -17.82 36.86 16.91
N VAL A 899 -18.50 37.87 17.45
CA VAL A 899 -18.95 39.05 16.69
C VAL A 899 -17.88 40.13 16.78
N ALA A 900 -17.57 40.73 15.64
CA ALA A 900 -16.55 41.75 15.50
C ALA A 900 -17.10 42.97 14.76
N VAL A 901 -16.78 44.16 15.28
CA VAL A 901 -17.05 45.45 14.61
C VAL A 901 -15.71 46.05 14.26
N VAL A 902 -15.45 46.16 12.96
CA VAL A 902 -14.23 46.76 12.41
C VAL A 902 -14.52 48.23 12.11
N ASP A 903 -13.67 49.12 12.60
CA ASP A 903 -13.62 50.52 12.20
C ASP A 903 -12.47 50.72 11.21
N ALA A 904 -12.64 51.60 10.22
CA ALA A 904 -11.68 51.77 9.14
C ALA A 904 -10.24 52.10 9.60
N ASP A 905 -10.11 52.86 10.69
CA ASP A 905 -8.83 53.34 11.21
C ASP A 905 -8.22 52.43 12.28
N ARG A 906 -8.81 51.26 12.56
CA ARG A 906 -8.37 50.37 13.65
C ARG A 906 -8.12 48.95 13.16
N THR A 907 -7.14 48.31 13.78
CA THR A 907 -6.98 46.85 13.70
C THR A 907 -7.55 46.23 14.95
N ILE A 908 -8.50 45.32 14.80
CA ILE A 908 -9.04 44.52 15.88
C ILE A 908 -8.45 43.12 15.82
N THR A 909 -8.22 42.50 16.97
CA THR A 909 -7.81 41.10 17.09
C THR A 909 -8.97 40.31 17.67
N VAL A 910 -9.39 39.27 16.97
CA VAL A 910 -10.41 38.32 17.41
C VAL A 910 -9.72 37.02 17.73
N VAL A 911 -9.87 36.55 18.97
CA VAL A 911 -9.45 35.23 19.42
C VAL A 911 -10.70 34.42 19.70
N LEU A 912 -10.82 33.23 19.11
CA LEU A 912 -11.94 32.33 19.40
C LEU A 912 -11.57 31.43 20.57
N ASP A 913 -12.18 31.69 21.73
CA ASP A 913 -11.94 30.93 22.94
C ASP A 913 -12.24 29.42 22.73
N GLY A 914 -11.25 28.59 23.06
CA GLY A 914 -11.33 27.14 22.93
C GLY A 914 -11.12 26.60 21.50
N ALA A 915 -10.71 27.43 20.55
CA ALA A 915 -10.21 26.98 19.24
C ALA A 915 -8.71 26.62 19.32
N ALA A 916 -8.29 25.61 18.56
CA ALA A 916 -6.88 25.21 18.45
C ALA A 916 -6.10 26.16 17.52
N ALA A 917 -4.87 26.52 17.93
CA ALA A 917 -4.00 27.47 17.25
C ALA A 917 -3.15 26.79 16.15
N HIS A 918 -3.80 26.11 15.21
CA HIS A 918 -3.10 25.45 14.10
C HIS A 918 -2.42 26.46 13.15
N PRO A 919 -1.22 26.16 12.61
CA PRO A 919 -0.38 25.00 12.94
C PRO A 919 0.31 25.14 14.32
N HIS A 920 0.43 24.04 15.06
CA HIS A 920 1.14 24.02 16.34
C HIS A 920 2.67 24.10 16.17
N ASP A 921 3.35 24.74 17.12
CA ASP A 921 4.81 24.85 17.19
C ASP A 921 5.50 23.69 17.93
N ASP A 922 4.73 22.72 18.40
CA ASP A 922 5.22 21.54 19.13
C ASP A 922 5.77 20.48 18.17
N LEU A 923 7.09 20.31 18.17
CA LEU A 923 7.82 19.36 17.34
C LEU A 923 7.57 17.90 17.74
N ALA A 924 7.15 17.63 18.98
CA ALA A 924 6.86 16.28 19.48
C ALA A 924 5.44 15.80 19.11
N LEU A 925 4.52 16.73 18.84
CA LEU A 925 3.12 16.42 18.56
C LEU A 925 2.97 15.54 17.31
N GLY A 926 2.29 14.41 17.48
CA GLY A 926 2.06 13.37 16.46
C GLY A 926 3.27 12.49 16.14
N ARG A 927 4.39 12.62 16.87
CA ARG A 927 5.64 11.92 16.51
C ARG A 927 5.70 10.48 16.99
N THR A 928 6.51 9.70 16.29
CA THR A 928 6.90 8.35 16.70
C THR A 928 7.65 8.39 18.03
N VAL A 929 7.32 7.44 18.90
CA VAL A 929 7.90 7.32 20.23
C VAL A 929 8.35 5.90 20.55
N PHE A 930 9.38 5.79 21.37
CA PHE A 930 9.90 4.53 21.90
C PHE A 930 9.76 4.48 23.44
N PRO A 931 9.65 3.30 24.06
CA PRO A 931 9.59 1.98 23.43
C PRO A 931 8.33 1.78 22.60
N THR A 932 8.47 1.08 21.48
CA THR A 932 7.37 0.54 20.68
C THR A 932 6.84 -0.74 21.34
N SER A 933 5.84 -1.40 20.73
CA SER A 933 5.44 -2.75 21.16
C SER A 933 6.60 -3.76 20.99
N PRO A 934 6.84 -4.67 21.95
CA PRO A 934 6.13 -4.79 23.23
C PRO A 934 6.58 -3.75 24.26
N LEU A 935 5.64 -3.28 25.08
CA LEU A 935 5.92 -2.29 26.12
C LEU A 935 6.48 -2.94 27.40
N PRO A 936 7.35 -2.23 28.15
CA PRO A 936 7.80 -2.66 29.48
C PRO A 936 6.64 -2.88 30.45
N GLU A 937 6.82 -3.78 31.41
CA GLU A 937 5.79 -4.09 32.40
C GLU A 937 5.34 -2.84 33.18
N GLY A 938 4.02 -2.63 33.26
CA GLY A 938 3.44 -1.47 33.93
C GLY A 938 3.45 -0.17 33.12
N MET A 939 4.12 -0.10 31.98
CA MET A 939 4.07 1.05 31.07
C MET A 939 2.75 1.04 30.26
N SER A 940 2.23 2.22 29.90
CA SER A 940 1.19 2.34 28.85
C SER A 940 1.80 2.90 27.57
N ASP A 941 1.05 2.96 26.47
CA ASP A 941 1.55 3.51 25.21
C ASP A 941 2.14 4.93 25.40
N PRO A 942 3.43 5.17 25.10
CA PRO A 942 4.04 6.50 25.19
C PRO A 942 3.45 7.51 24.21
N ALA A 943 2.78 7.09 23.14
CA ALA A 943 2.18 7.99 22.16
C ALA A 943 1.11 8.90 22.80
N ALA A 944 0.50 8.43 23.90
CA ALA A 944 -0.45 9.19 24.70
C ALA A 944 0.11 10.46 25.37
N ALA A 945 1.44 10.70 25.32
CA ALA A 945 2.05 11.94 25.77
C ALA A 945 2.23 12.97 24.65
N VAL A 946 2.06 12.55 23.39
CA VAL A 946 2.35 13.35 22.19
C VAL A 946 1.22 13.30 21.15
N ASP A 947 0.06 12.76 21.48
CA ASP A 947 -1.10 12.64 20.56
C ASP A 947 -1.95 13.92 20.48
N GLY A 948 -1.79 14.83 21.43
CA GLY A 948 -2.58 16.06 21.53
C GLY A 948 -3.95 15.89 22.20
N ASP A 949 -4.30 14.69 22.68
CA ASP A 949 -5.57 14.44 23.36
C ASP A 949 -5.44 14.74 24.87
N ALA A 950 -6.27 15.65 25.38
CA ALA A 950 -6.26 16.02 26.80
C ALA A 950 -6.78 14.90 27.72
N HIS A 951 -7.43 13.87 27.16
CA HIS A 951 -8.03 12.75 27.88
C HIS A 951 -7.12 11.52 27.96
N THR A 952 -6.06 11.46 27.17
CA THR A 952 -5.03 10.41 27.24
C THR A 952 -3.89 10.87 28.16
N ALA A 953 -3.10 9.90 28.62
CA ALA A 953 -1.87 10.16 29.38
C ALA A 953 -1.00 8.91 29.43
N TRP A 954 0.30 9.09 29.21
CA TRP A 954 1.31 8.05 29.35
C TRP A 954 1.56 7.70 30.82
N ARG A 955 1.54 6.41 31.14
CA ARG A 955 1.97 5.84 32.41
C ARG A 955 3.39 5.30 32.25
N PRO A 956 4.42 5.92 32.84
CA PRO A 956 5.83 5.56 32.59
C PRO A 956 6.23 4.15 33.06
N GLY A 957 5.59 3.60 34.10
CA GLY A 957 6.07 2.40 34.77
C GLY A 957 7.28 2.67 35.67
N ALA A 958 7.95 1.61 36.16
CA ALA A 958 9.11 1.73 37.03
C ALA A 958 10.36 2.14 36.21
N ARG A 959 10.96 3.30 36.52
CA ARG A 959 12.07 3.91 35.76
C ARG A 959 11.71 4.13 34.28
N GLY A 960 10.49 4.60 34.02
CA GLY A 960 10.00 4.79 32.66
C GLY A 960 10.88 5.71 31.83
N ARG A 961 11.24 5.24 30.64
CA ARG A 961 11.99 5.98 29.62
C ARG A 961 11.14 6.08 28.38
N MET A 962 11.02 7.28 27.83
CA MET A 962 10.40 7.53 26.54
C MET A 962 11.42 8.24 25.63
N VAL A 963 11.40 7.95 24.33
CA VAL A 963 12.15 8.69 23.30
C VAL A 963 11.15 9.19 22.28
N VAL A 964 11.28 10.44 21.83
CA VAL A 964 10.53 10.99 20.70
C VAL A 964 11.47 11.16 19.51
N ASP A 965 11.12 10.62 18.34
CA ASP A 965 11.79 10.95 17.07
C ASP A 965 11.11 12.15 16.41
N LEU A 966 11.79 13.29 16.38
CA LEU A 966 11.30 14.52 15.75
C LEU A 966 11.27 14.43 14.21
N GLY A 967 11.73 13.32 13.63
CA GLY A 967 11.78 13.00 12.20
C GLY A 967 12.98 13.60 11.47
N ALA A 968 13.57 14.67 12.02
CA ALA A 968 14.80 15.27 11.53
C ALA A 968 15.53 15.98 12.67
N ALA A 969 16.81 16.28 12.48
CA ALA A 969 17.55 17.12 13.41
C ALA A 969 16.97 18.56 13.40
N ARG A 970 16.48 19.02 14.56
CA ARG A 970 15.86 20.34 14.74
C ARG A 970 16.49 21.06 15.93
N PRO A 971 16.59 22.41 15.89
CA PRO A 971 16.88 23.19 17.07
C PRO A 971 15.80 22.97 18.14
N VAL A 972 16.22 22.70 19.37
CA VAL A 972 15.39 22.56 20.55
C VAL A 972 15.75 23.67 21.54
N ARG A 973 14.75 24.49 21.85
CA ARG A 973 14.80 25.61 22.77
C ARG A 973 14.10 25.33 24.08
N LEU A 974 13.07 24.49 24.06
CA LEU A 974 12.28 24.16 25.24
C LEU A 974 11.82 22.71 25.18
N VAL A 975 11.99 22.01 26.30
CA VAL A 975 11.28 20.76 26.61
C VAL A 975 10.37 21.01 27.80
N GLU A 976 9.08 20.78 27.65
CA GLU A 976 8.06 20.96 28.70
C GLU A 976 7.28 19.65 28.91
N THR A 977 7.04 19.31 30.18
CA THR A 977 6.14 18.21 30.55
C THR A 977 4.97 18.72 31.37
N GLU A 978 3.77 18.22 31.09
CA GLU A 978 2.57 18.43 31.89
C GLU A 978 2.03 17.11 32.43
N TRP A 979 1.91 17.01 33.76
CA TRP A 979 1.52 15.79 34.48
C TRP A 979 0.09 15.86 35.00
N THR A 980 -0.54 14.71 35.24
CA THR A 980 -1.93 14.63 35.73
C THR A 980 -2.11 15.06 37.19
N ALA A 981 -1.04 15.02 38.01
CA ALA A 981 -1.08 15.32 39.44
C ALA A 981 -0.33 16.62 39.80
N GLY A 982 -0.64 17.20 40.96
CA GLY A 982 -0.03 18.45 41.44
C GLY A 982 1.47 18.38 41.78
N THR A 983 2.04 17.17 41.92
CA THR A 983 3.48 16.96 42.15
C THR A 983 4.05 16.09 41.03
N ALA A 984 4.63 16.71 40.01
CA ALA A 984 5.34 15.98 38.95
C ALA A 984 6.65 15.34 39.46
N PRO A 985 6.99 14.11 38.99
CA PRO A 985 8.23 13.42 39.36
C PRO A 985 9.46 14.17 38.83
N GLY A 986 10.63 13.84 39.37
CA GLY A 986 11.91 14.22 38.76
C GLY A 986 12.07 13.51 37.42
N ALA A 987 12.65 14.20 36.45
CA ALA A 987 12.89 13.63 35.13
C ALA A 987 14.08 14.29 34.43
N LYS A 988 14.85 13.49 33.70
CA LYS A 988 16.02 13.91 32.92
C LYS A 988 15.72 13.89 31.43
N VAL A 989 16.37 14.79 30.71
CA VAL A 989 16.26 14.89 29.25
C VAL A 989 17.60 14.55 28.63
N GLY A 990 17.59 13.76 27.56
CA GLY A 990 18.75 13.49 26.73
C GLY A 990 18.48 13.88 25.27
N PHE A 991 19.53 14.31 24.57
CA PHE A 991 19.46 14.63 23.15
C PHE A 991 20.37 13.71 22.34
N SER A 992 19.89 13.34 21.15
CA SER A 992 20.64 12.52 20.20
C SER A 992 20.28 12.90 18.76
N THR A 993 21.21 12.68 17.84
CA THR A 993 21.00 12.79 16.39
C THR A 993 20.85 11.43 15.71
N ASP A 994 21.36 10.35 16.31
CA ASP A 994 21.35 8.98 15.77
C ASP A 994 20.33 8.06 16.46
N GLY A 995 19.83 8.45 17.63
CA GLY A 995 18.88 7.69 18.44
C GLY A 995 19.52 6.55 19.22
N ILE A 996 20.84 6.40 19.15
CA ILE A 996 21.66 5.35 19.79
C ILE A 996 22.45 5.98 20.94
N THR A 997 23.18 7.05 20.66
CA THR A 997 24.04 7.74 21.63
C THR A 997 23.33 8.98 22.13
N TYR A 998 23.06 9.05 23.44
CA TYR A 998 22.41 10.20 24.08
C TYR A 998 23.38 10.97 24.93
N ARG A 999 23.37 12.29 24.79
CA ARG A 999 24.05 13.22 25.69
C ARG A 999 23.04 13.78 26.69
N ASP A 1000 23.42 13.84 27.96
CA ASP A 1000 22.60 14.47 29.01
C ASP A 1000 22.37 15.96 28.67
N ALA A 1001 21.11 16.37 28.58
CA ALA A 1001 20.70 17.74 28.34
C ALA A 1001 20.31 18.46 29.64
N GLY A 1002 20.10 17.73 30.74
CA GLY A 1002 19.77 18.27 32.05
C GLY A 1002 18.48 17.71 32.66
N THR A 1003 18.15 18.22 33.83
CA THR A 1003 16.95 17.81 34.60
C THR A 1003 15.83 18.83 34.44
N LEU A 1004 14.60 18.35 34.29
CA LEU A 1004 13.40 19.18 34.22
C LEU A 1004 13.11 19.83 35.60
N THR A 1005 12.95 21.16 35.63
CA THR A 1005 12.69 21.93 36.86
C THR A 1005 11.34 22.64 36.83
N GLY A 1006 10.80 23.04 37.99
CA GLY A 1006 9.53 23.76 38.09
C GLY A 1006 8.71 23.42 39.33
N ARG A 1007 7.54 24.07 39.48
CA ARG A 1007 6.57 23.81 40.57
C ARG A 1007 5.26 23.26 40.01
N GLY A 1008 4.52 22.52 40.83
CA GLY A 1008 3.21 21.99 40.46
C GLY A 1008 3.28 20.83 39.46
N ARG A 1009 2.38 20.85 38.47
CA ARG A 1009 2.25 19.79 37.45
C ARG A 1009 3.09 19.97 36.19
N VAL A 1010 3.72 21.13 36.02
CA VAL A 1010 4.54 21.46 34.83
C VAL A 1010 6.02 21.44 35.20
N ARG A 1011 6.85 20.88 34.33
CA ARG A 1011 8.31 20.98 34.43
C ARG A 1011 8.92 21.35 33.09
N ARG A 1012 10.04 22.08 33.12
CA ARG A 1012 10.68 22.67 31.94
C ARG A 1012 12.19 22.52 31.97
N LEU A 1013 12.76 22.42 30.78
CA LEU A 1013 14.19 22.55 30.50
C LEU A 1013 14.34 23.47 29.29
N THR A 1014 15.07 24.56 29.46
CA THR A 1014 15.48 25.41 28.34
C THR A 1014 16.78 24.84 27.78
N ALA A 1015 16.87 24.76 26.46
CA ALA A 1015 18.05 24.29 25.75
C ALA A 1015 18.35 25.25 24.58
N SER A 1016 19.48 25.03 23.92
CA SER A 1016 19.84 25.75 22.69
C SER A 1016 20.69 24.84 21.82
N GLU A 1017 20.17 23.65 21.57
CA GLU A 1017 20.89 22.54 20.95
C GLU A 1017 20.09 21.95 19.80
N THR A 1018 20.72 21.12 18.98
CA THR A 1018 20.04 20.41 17.89
C THR A 1018 19.86 18.94 18.27
N ALA A 1019 18.64 18.44 18.16
CA ALA A 1019 18.33 17.04 18.41
C ALA A 1019 17.39 16.51 17.32
N ARG A 1020 17.54 15.24 16.98
CA ARG A 1020 16.50 14.48 16.28
C ARG A 1020 15.68 13.65 17.27
N TYR A 1021 16.36 13.02 18.23
CA TYR A 1021 15.74 12.22 19.26
C TYR A 1021 15.83 12.92 20.61
N VAL A 1022 14.71 12.99 21.32
CA VAL A 1022 14.61 13.57 22.66
C VAL A 1022 14.17 12.47 23.63
N SER A 1023 15.04 12.07 24.54
CA SER A 1023 14.70 11.10 25.59
C SER A 1023 14.21 11.80 26.86
N LEU A 1024 13.22 11.20 27.51
CA LEU A 1024 12.70 11.57 28.82
C LEU A 1024 12.79 10.36 29.75
N GLU A 1025 13.61 10.47 30.78
CA GLU A 1025 13.78 9.44 31.82
C GLU A 1025 13.15 9.92 33.13
N VAL A 1026 12.20 9.15 33.65
CA VAL A 1026 11.42 9.50 34.84
C VAL A 1026 12.01 8.81 36.07
N ASP A 1027 12.28 9.59 37.13
CA ASP A 1027 12.74 9.05 38.40
C ASP A 1027 11.62 8.20 39.04
N GLY A 1028 11.83 6.89 39.13
CA GLY A 1028 10.85 5.96 39.70
C GLY A 1028 11.16 5.56 41.14
N SER A 1029 10.18 5.62 42.04
CA SER A 1029 10.17 4.84 43.29
C SER A 1029 9.24 3.63 43.13
N ALA A 1030 9.65 2.46 43.63
CA ALA A 1030 8.94 1.19 43.42
C ALA A 1030 7.55 1.09 44.09
N HIS A 1031 7.14 2.11 44.86
CA HIS A 1031 6.03 1.99 45.81
C HIS A 1031 5.01 3.14 45.81
N ALA A 1032 5.09 4.11 44.89
CA ALA A 1032 4.10 5.17 44.76
C ALA A 1032 3.38 5.12 43.39
N ALA A 1033 2.11 5.52 43.35
CA ALA A 1033 1.39 5.74 42.09
C ALA A 1033 2.08 6.89 41.33
N VAL A 1034 2.97 6.55 40.39
CA VAL A 1034 3.68 7.54 39.57
C VAL A 1034 2.64 8.38 38.81
N PRO A 1035 2.71 9.72 38.87
CA PRO A 1035 1.87 10.59 38.06
C PRO A 1035 1.95 10.21 36.58
N ARG A 1036 0.86 10.38 35.83
CA ARG A 1036 0.87 10.12 34.38
C ARG A 1036 1.28 11.39 33.64
N LEU A 1037 2.05 11.24 32.57
CA LEU A 1037 2.43 12.35 31.70
C LEU A 1037 1.30 12.59 30.70
N ARG A 1038 0.66 13.75 30.78
CA ARG A 1038 -0.41 14.14 29.85
C ARG A 1038 0.15 14.71 28.56
N ARG A 1039 1.21 15.52 28.64
CA ARG A 1039 1.79 16.16 27.46
C ARG A 1039 3.30 16.30 27.59
N LEU A 1040 4.03 15.94 26.54
CA LEU A 1040 5.41 16.32 26.30
C LEU A 1040 5.43 17.28 25.10
N THR A 1041 5.98 18.49 25.32
CA THR A 1041 6.11 19.51 24.29
C THR A 1041 7.58 19.80 24.04
N VAL A 1042 7.97 19.85 22.76
CA VAL A 1042 9.31 20.19 22.30
C VAL A 1042 9.22 21.36 21.31
N ARG A 1043 9.96 22.45 21.55
CA ARG A 1043 9.95 23.66 20.70
C ARG A 1043 11.34 24.15 20.38
#